data_AF-A0A1V9KAQ8-F1
#
_entry.id   AF-A0A1V9KAQ8-F1
#
_cell.length_a   1.000
_cell.length_b   1.000
_cell.length_c   1.000
_cell.angle_alpha   90.00
_cell.angle_beta   90.00
_cell.angle_gamma   90.00
#
_symmetry.space_group_name_H-M   'P 1'
#
loop_
_entity.id
_entity.type
_entity.pdbx_description
1 polymer ?
#
loop_
_entity_poly.entity_id
_entity_poly.type
_entity_poly.pdbx_seq_one_letter_code
_entity_poly.pdbx_strand_id
1 'polypeptide(L)'
;MSVHSHSAARHDAAAAPEFPRHVVTAVLVSHDGARWLPEALAGLLGQERPVQNAVAADTGSADDSAQLLTDALGADHVLHLARRTGFGQAVEEATRTAGLLTPDDLPYLKRPSGWDPVTRSWRDDAYDMPDLPYGEPEQWLWLLHDDSAPEPDALAHLLRVVENERELGHEVAVVGPKLRGWYDRRQLLEVGVTIANSGRRWTGLDRREQDQGQHDHVHPVLSVSTAGMLVRRDVFEELGGFDRRLPLMRDDVDLCWRAQAAGHRVLVAPEAVVRHAEAASRERRTVDCVGRTSASPHKVDKAGAVYTLLVNARTAQLPWILVRLVLGTLLRTVAYLVGKVPGQAVDEIRGLLGTLLRPERIIAGRRRRGRPQVDKGELRPLFPPPGATVRATVEQVAGNLVGRSDAELTTGAGRHGGAVESGPGGDDGDFLEIEQFARLKRIARNPGPMVFLVLLFVSLLACRALLGGGALAGGALLPAPSDASDLWARYADGWHPVGAGDTQAAPPYLALVALLASLLLGSTGLAVTVLLVASVPLAGFAAYFASRPLVESRLLRAWASVAYAFLPAATGALAGGRIGTAVLAILLPLLARAGVAASGLAHSSGARGSWRATWAYALLLTFTTAFTPIVWPLALILGLALLAVRRRELSAYGPRFLAQFGTPLLVLAPWSLTLLPFGFFKEAGLEYGASAASALDLLGASPGGPGTVSGLMLFGVVLAALAALLRTDRQAGIRTAWVVALVALVLAVLSNSSTWAGPATLVYGLALLSAAAVGADGARARVAEQSFGWRQPVAALIAFACAAGPLLIAAGWIIGGADGPVERRDPVQVPAFVAEESGTRDQARTLVLDSRSAAQVRYTLVRGSGARLGDAELASAGGENKKLDKVVANLVAGSGADQADELGGFAVRYVLVRKGAPREVSRVLDATPGLTRLSQQDGSALWRVNRQVSRAAIVPASGEPQSIAAGPVEVHTTVPTGADGRVLRLADSADPGWTATLDGKPLTRTTVDGWAQGFELPTGGGRLDVTFDAPLSHIAWLWAQGALALVLVVLALPGRRRDVDDDLPEERAVPAQDTTGDGRRARRLRAQAEAEAEGSDEDLDGVTAVDEEVPAGAVPHQQTYGEWDTPSYAGAEYGTYGAEQYDGTGEYATGGYQQPYQADPYQGGQYDPYAYGGTPYDPAYGQGYDANGRPYDAQGQGYGTGEQGYDPAYDPTQPPPHGTDSERPDGSQQ
;
A
#
# COMPACT_ATOMS: atom_id res chain seq x y z
N MET A 1 54.78 19.24 -7.92
CA MET A 1 55.35 18.57 -6.74
C MET A 1 54.36 17.49 -6.31
N SER A 2 54.84 16.33 -5.86
CA SER A 2 54.00 15.23 -5.37
C SER A 2 53.40 15.59 -4.01
N VAL A 3 52.12 15.26 -3.80
CA VAL A 3 51.36 15.60 -2.57
C VAL A 3 51.24 14.41 -1.60
N HIS A 4 51.79 13.25 -1.99
CA HIS A 4 51.69 11.98 -1.24
C HIS A 4 52.94 11.64 -0.42
N SER A 5 53.60 12.65 0.16
CA SER A 5 54.75 12.46 1.05
C SER A 5 54.58 13.23 2.37
N HIS A 6 53.41 13.10 2.99
CA HIS A 6 53.31 13.27 4.44
C HIS A 6 53.94 12.05 5.11
N SER A 7 55.15 12.19 5.64
CA SER A 7 55.69 11.20 6.58
C SER A 7 54.75 11.12 7.77
N ALA A 8 54.33 9.90 8.13
CA ALA A 8 53.38 9.66 9.21
C ALA A 8 53.73 10.48 10.46
N ALA A 9 52.73 11.18 11.01
CA ALA A 9 52.87 11.98 12.21
C ALA A 9 53.06 11.07 13.43
N ARG A 10 54.29 10.57 13.61
CA ARG A 10 54.73 9.97 14.87
C ARG A 10 54.51 11.01 15.95
N HIS A 11 53.51 10.78 16.79
CA HIS A 11 53.23 11.58 17.98
C HIS A 11 54.54 11.68 18.79
N ASP A 12 54.96 12.92 19.09
CA ASP A 12 56.11 13.15 19.96
C ASP A 12 55.75 12.67 21.37
N ALA A 13 56.23 11.48 21.74
CA ALA A 13 55.86 10.80 22.98
C ALA A 13 56.30 11.55 24.26
N ALA A 14 57.05 12.64 24.12
CA ALA A 14 57.36 13.58 25.20
C ALA A 14 56.25 14.63 25.45
N ALA A 15 55.32 14.84 24.52
CA ALA A 15 54.29 15.88 24.57
C ALA A 15 52.92 15.34 24.97
N ALA A 16 52.36 15.85 26.08
CA ALA A 16 51.04 15.46 26.56
C ALA A 16 49.90 15.95 25.61
N PRO A 17 49.01 15.06 25.11
CA PRO A 17 47.87 15.44 24.28
C PRO A 17 46.69 15.99 25.10
N GLU A 18 45.64 16.50 24.45
CA GLU A 18 44.36 16.79 25.12
C GLU A 18 43.80 15.52 25.78
N PHE A 19 43.34 15.65 27.02
CA PHE A 19 42.98 14.56 27.93
C PHE A 19 44.08 13.46 28.02
N PRO A 20 45.26 13.77 28.59
CA PRO A 20 46.43 12.89 28.54
C PRO A 20 46.26 11.57 29.31
N ARG A 21 45.38 11.55 30.31
CA ARG A 21 44.97 10.35 31.09
C ARG A 21 44.34 9.24 30.24
N HIS A 22 43.75 9.56 29.09
CA HIS A 22 43.06 8.58 28.24
C HIS A 22 44.01 8.08 27.14
N VAL A 23 44.45 6.84 27.24
CA VAL A 23 45.36 6.20 26.27
C VAL A 23 44.53 5.51 25.20
N VAL A 24 44.56 6.03 23.97
CA VAL A 24 43.68 5.56 22.88
C VAL A 24 44.45 4.71 21.86
N THR A 25 43.97 3.49 21.65
CA THR A 25 44.36 2.60 20.55
C THR A 25 43.26 2.58 19.49
N ALA A 26 43.52 3.11 18.29
CA ALA A 26 42.62 2.93 17.16
C ALA A 26 42.73 1.51 16.57
N VAL A 27 41.59 0.90 16.27
CA VAL A 27 41.46 -0.40 15.61
C VAL A 27 40.59 -0.25 14.38
N LEU A 28 41.21 -0.26 13.20
CA LEU A 28 40.52 -0.13 11.91
C LEU A 28 40.42 -1.49 11.22
N VAL A 29 39.22 -1.95 10.88
CA VAL A 29 39.01 -3.21 10.17
C VAL A 29 38.65 -2.96 8.71
N SER A 30 39.32 -3.65 7.79
CA SER A 30 39.07 -3.54 6.34
C SER A 30 38.70 -4.86 5.67
N HIS A 31 37.93 -4.77 4.59
CA HIS A 31 37.54 -5.85 3.69
C HIS A 31 37.07 -5.25 2.37
N ASP A 32 37.83 -5.33 1.27
CA ASP A 32 37.45 -4.73 -0.03
C ASP A 32 36.98 -3.25 0.12
N GLY A 33 37.85 -2.44 0.72
CA GLY A 33 37.58 -1.08 1.19
C GLY A 33 38.25 0.05 0.42
N ALA A 34 39.05 -0.22 -0.62
CA ALA A 34 40.00 0.74 -1.20
C ALA A 34 39.36 2.03 -1.73
N ARG A 35 38.06 1.98 -2.07
CA ARG A 35 37.25 3.13 -2.49
C ARG A 35 37.04 4.19 -1.38
N TRP A 36 36.98 3.77 -0.12
CA TRP A 36 36.63 4.64 1.03
C TRP A 36 37.82 4.85 1.97
N LEU A 37 38.68 3.84 2.05
CA LEU A 37 39.81 3.77 2.96
C LEU A 37 40.76 4.99 2.92
N PRO A 38 41.04 5.66 1.78
CA PRO A 38 41.84 6.87 1.76
C PRO A 38 41.26 8.04 2.59
N GLU A 39 39.94 8.25 2.59
CA GLU A 39 39.31 9.25 3.47
C GLU A 39 39.23 8.77 4.92
N ALA A 40 39.06 7.47 5.16
CA ALA A 40 39.07 6.90 6.52
C ALA A 40 40.44 7.05 7.20
N LEU A 41 41.52 6.72 6.49
CA LEU A 41 42.90 6.90 6.95
C LEU A 41 43.27 8.38 7.11
N ALA A 42 42.84 9.25 6.19
CA ALA A 42 43.05 10.70 6.32
C ALA A 42 42.34 11.28 7.56
N GLY A 43 41.11 10.84 7.86
CA GLY A 43 40.41 11.24 9.08
C GLY A 43 41.08 10.73 10.36
N LEU A 44 41.52 9.46 10.38
CA LEU A 44 42.19 8.86 11.53
C LEU A 44 43.57 9.50 11.82
N LEU A 45 44.39 9.69 10.78
CA LEU A 45 45.73 10.27 10.92
C LEU A 45 45.72 11.80 11.03
N GLY A 46 44.60 12.44 10.66
CA GLY A 46 44.39 13.89 10.73
C GLY A 46 43.66 14.38 11.99
N GLN A 47 43.52 13.55 13.03
CA GLN A 47 42.89 13.99 14.28
C GLN A 47 43.72 15.07 14.98
N GLU A 48 43.06 16.17 15.41
CA GLU A 48 43.67 17.23 16.21
C GLU A 48 44.15 16.70 17.58
N ARG A 49 43.42 15.72 18.12
CA ARG A 49 43.82 14.89 19.25
C ARG A 49 44.34 13.54 18.71
N PRO A 50 45.66 13.34 18.53
CA PRO A 50 46.19 12.10 17.97
C PRO A 50 45.97 10.89 18.91
N VAL A 51 45.89 9.70 18.31
CA VAL A 51 45.88 8.42 19.02
C VAL A 51 47.30 8.01 19.45
N GLN A 52 47.40 7.24 20.54
CA GLN A 52 48.70 6.76 21.05
C GLN A 52 49.15 5.49 20.31
N ASN A 53 48.20 4.69 19.81
CA ASN A 53 48.47 3.56 18.92
C ASN A 53 47.40 3.50 17.82
N ALA A 54 47.78 2.97 16.65
CA ALA A 54 46.86 2.63 15.57
C ALA A 54 47.26 1.26 15.02
N VAL A 55 46.29 0.35 14.91
CA VAL A 55 46.46 -0.98 14.34
C VAL A 55 45.31 -1.26 13.38
N ALA A 56 45.61 -1.84 12.23
CA ALA A 56 44.61 -2.26 11.26
C ALA A 56 44.53 -3.78 11.10
N ALA A 57 43.35 -4.27 10.75
CA ALA A 57 43.11 -5.67 10.40
C ALA A 57 42.46 -5.76 9.01
N ASP A 58 43.25 -6.12 8.01
CA ASP A 58 42.77 -6.52 6.70
C ASP A 58 42.19 -7.93 6.80
N THR A 59 40.90 -8.08 6.52
CA THR A 59 40.22 -9.38 6.51
C THR A 59 40.20 -9.99 5.12
N GLY A 60 41.38 -10.14 4.51
CA GLY A 60 41.60 -10.84 3.25
C GLY A 60 40.97 -10.14 2.05
N SER A 61 41.22 -8.83 1.93
CA SER A 61 40.79 -8.01 0.81
C SER A 61 41.38 -8.52 -0.52
N ALA A 62 40.67 -8.29 -1.62
CA ALA A 62 41.08 -8.62 -2.98
C ALA A 62 41.33 -7.37 -3.85
N ASP A 63 41.21 -6.18 -3.25
CA ASP A 63 41.59 -4.88 -3.80
C ASP A 63 42.82 -4.30 -3.07
N ASP A 64 43.18 -3.06 -3.41
CA ASP A 64 44.38 -2.39 -2.91
C ASP A 64 44.33 -2.04 -1.41
N SER A 65 43.27 -2.40 -0.65
CA SER A 65 43.12 -2.06 0.77
C SER A 65 44.31 -2.52 1.61
N ALA A 66 44.80 -3.74 1.38
CA ALA A 66 45.95 -4.29 2.09
C ALA A 66 47.22 -3.46 1.88
N GLN A 67 47.42 -2.91 0.68
CA GLN A 67 48.53 -2.00 0.40
C GLN A 67 48.30 -0.63 1.04
N LEU A 68 47.11 -0.04 0.87
CA LEU A 68 46.78 1.29 1.41
C LEU A 68 46.93 1.36 2.95
N LEU A 69 46.60 0.28 3.68
CA LEU A 69 46.89 0.16 5.11
C LEU A 69 48.39 0.14 5.40
N THR A 70 49.14 -0.66 4.64
CA THR A 70 50.59 -0.87 4.83
C THR A 70 51.37 0.42 4.53
N ASP A 71 51.01 1.14 3.49
CA ASP A 71 51.63 2.41 3.09
C ASP A 71 51.34 3.55 4.08
N ALA A 72 50.21 3.49 4.81
CA ALA A 72 49.78 4.54 5.75
C ALA A 72 50.20 4.29 7.21
N LEU A 73 50.17 3.03 7.68
CA LEU A 73 50.44 2.66 9.09
C LEU A 73 51.78 1.93 9.27
N GLY A 74 52.36 1.38 8.20
CA GLY A 74 53.52 0.48 8.25
C GLY A 74 53.13 -0.97 8.51
N ALA A 75 53.88 -1.91 7.92
CA ALA A 75 53.55 -3.34 7.93
C ALA A 75 53.41 -3.94 9.35
N ASP A 76 54.20 -3.48 10.32
CA ASP A 76 54.15 -3.96 11.71
C ASP A 76 52.81 -3.63 12.43
N HIS A 77 52.05 -2.67 11.89
CA HIS A 77 50.74 -2.25 12.40
C HIS A 77 49.55 -2.82 11.62
N VAL A 78 49.78 -3.72 10.64
CA VAL A 78 48.73 -4.28 9.77
C VAL A 78 48.66 -5.80 9.88
N LEU A 79 47.52 -6.31 10.36
CA LEU A 79 47.22 -7.75 10.42
C LEU A 79 46.48 -8.22 9.17
N HIS A 80 47.08 -9.12 8.41
CA HIS A 80 46.39 -9.84 7.33
C HIS A 80 45.72 -11.11 7.87
N LEU A 81 44.39 -11.10 7.89
CA LEU A 81 43.52 -12.16 8.40
C LEU A 81 42.78 -12.86 7.26
N ALA A 82 42.28 -14.07 7.49
CA ALA A 82 41.58 -14.83 6.46
C ALA A 82 40.27 -14.14 6.02
N ARG A 83 39.92 -14.22 4.71
CA ARG A 83 38.74 -13.57 4.10
C ARG A 83 37.36 -13.90 4.72
N ARG A 84 37.29 -14.90 5.60
CA ARG A 84 36.07 -15.26 6.35
C ARG A 84 36.04 -14.78 7.80
N THR A 85 37.04 -14.02 8.24
CA THR A 85 37.09 -13.42 9.58
C THR A 85 35.96 -12.41 9.70
N GLY A 86 35.17 -12.48 10.77
CA GLY A 86 34.13 -11.49 11.07
C GLY A 86 34.71 -10.24 11.74
N PHE A 87 34.03 -9.10 11.62
CA PHE A 87 34.48 -7.81 12.17
C PHE A 87 34.93 -7.93 13.64
N GLY A 88 34.04 -8.44 14.51
CA GLY A 88 34.34 -8.61 15.93
C GLY A 88 35.49 -9.58 16.25
N GLN A 89 35.85 -10.50 15.35
CA GLN A 89 37.04 -11.33 15.50
C GLN A 89 38.30 -10.58 15.02
N ALA A 90 38.21 -9.78 13.96
CA ALA A 90 39.33 -8.94 13.51
C ALA A 90 39.73 -7.91 14.58
N VAL A 91 38.74 -7.30 15.25
CA VAL A 91 38.99 -6.46 16.44
C VAL A 91 39.64 -7.26 17.57
N GLU A 92 39.16 -8.47 17.87
CA GLU A 92 39.72 -9.30 18.95
C GLU A 92 41.21 -9.64 18.73
N GLU A 93 41.62 -9.95 17.49
CA GLU A 93 43.02 -10.22 17.15
C GLU A 93 43.85 -8.92 17.12
N ALA A 94 43.33 -7.81 16.57
CA ALA A 94 44.02 -6.52 16.55
C ALA A 94 44.27 -5.96 17.96
N THR A 95 43.27 -5.97 18.84
CA THR A 95 43.39 -5.56 20.25
C THR A 95 44.41 -6.42 21.01
N ARG A 96 44.53 -7.70 20.67
CA ARG A 96 45.52 -8.60 21.28
C ARG A 96 46.95 -8.31 20.80
N THR A 97 47.14 -7.99 19.52
CA THR A 97 48.45 -7.63 18.95
C THR A 97 48.91 -6.23 19.37
N ALA A 98 47.99 -5.27 19.53
CA ALA A 98 48.32 -3.87 19.85
C ALA A 98 49.05 -3.66 21.19
N GLY A 99 49.07 -4.66 22.08
CA GLY A 99 49.63 -4.55 23.43
C GLY A 99 48.82 -3.60 24.33
N LEU A 100 49.33 -3.35 25.54
CA LEU A 100 48.88 -2.27 26.43
C LEU A 100 50.00 -1.24 26.49
N LEU A 101 49.72 0.02 26.15
CA LEU A 101 50.70 1.09 26.28
C LEU A 101 50.79 1.55 27.73
N THR A 102 51.98 1.44 28.31
CA THR A 102 52.26 1.74 29.71
C THR A 102 52.89 3.13 29.88
N PRO A 103 53.02 3.62 31.12
CA PRO A 103 53.86 4.79 31.41
C PRO A 103 55.37 4.60 31.13
N ASP A 104 55.85 3.40 30.78
CA ASP A 104 57.20 3.20 30.20
C ASP A 104 57.24 3.54 28.71
N ASP A 105 56.16 3.26 27.97
CA ASP A 105 56.02 3.53 26.53
C ASP A 105 55.61 4.98 26.24
N LEU A 106 54.94 5.63 27.19
CA LEU A 106 54.40 6.99 27.07
C LEU A 106 54.99 7.92 28.17
N PRO A 107 56.20 8.48 27.96
CA PRO A 107 56.90 9.30 28.96
C PRO A 107 56.08 10.46 29.55
N TYR A 108 55.18 11.07 28.77
CA TYR A 108 54.33 12.17 29.25
C TYR A 108 53.37 11.76 30.39
N LEU A 109 53.09 10.47 30.60
CA LEU A 109 52.23 9.99 31.69
C LEU A 109 52.93 10.04 33.07
N LYS A 110 54.26 10.09 33.10
CA LYS A 110 55.07 10.15 34.33
C LYS A 110 55.42 11.60 34.67
N ARG A 111 55.71 11.85 35.95
CA ARG A 111 56.42 13.08 36.31
C ARG A 111 57.77 13.18 35.57
N PRO A 112 58.16 14.35 35.06
CA PRO A 112 59.48 14.56 34.48
C PRO A 112 60.60 14.24 35.49
N SER A 113 61.78 13.87 34.99
CA SER A 113 62.95 13.76 35.87
C SER A 113 63.31 15.12 36.47
N GLY A 114 63.50 15.16 37.80
CA GLY A 114 63.95 16.37 38.50
C GLY A 114 65.29 16.93 38.03
N TRP A 115 66.07 16.15 37.27
CA TRP A 115 67.22 16.61 36.50
C TRP A 115 66.84 16.74 35.02
N ASP A 116 67.07 17.92 34.43
CA ASP A 116 66.92 18.16 32.99
C ASP A 116 68.27 17.92 32.27
N PRO A 117 68.40 16.87 31.43
CA PRO A 117 69.67 16.57 30.77
C PRO A 117 70.04 17.56 29.64
N VAL A 118 69.08 18.34 29.13
CA VAL A 118 69.28 19.29 28.03
C VAL A 118 69.78 20.63 28.58
N THR A 119 69.10 21.17 29.59
CA THR A 119 69.48 22.45 30.22
C THR A 119 70.52 22.28 31.34
N ARG A 120 70.72 21.04 31.84
CA ARG A 120 71.62 20.68 32.96
C ARG A 120 71.28 21.41 34.27
N SER A 121 70.00 21.65 34.50
CA SER A 121 69.48 22.20 35.75
C SER A 121 68.65 21.17 36.52
N TRP A 122 68.46 21.44 37.81
CA TRP A 122 67.42 20.78 38.60
C TRP A 122 66.10 21.54 38.44
N ARG A 123 65.00 20.80 38.40
CA ARG A 123 63.62 21.30 38.39
C ARG A 123 62.98 20.90 39.71
N ASP A 124 63.05 21.77 40.71
CA ASP A 124 62.53 21.50 42.05
C ASP A 124 61.01 21.21 42.00
N ASP A 125 60.27 21.94 41.15
CA ASP A 125 58.85 21.77 40.84
C ASP A 125 58.43 20.31 40.51
N ALA A 126 59.35 19.49 39.98
CA ALA A 126 59.07 18.10 39.60
C ALA A 126 59.06 17.12 40.79
N TYR A 127 59.56 17.55 41.96
CA TYR A 127 59.47 16.75 43.19
C TYR A 127 58.11 16.87 43.88
N ASP A 128 57.40 17.98 43.69
CA ASP A 128 56.04 18.21 44.22
C ASP A 128 54.94 17.56 43.35
N MET A 129 55.29 17.06 42.15
CA MET A 129 54.37 16.30 41.29
C MET A 129 54.25 14.83 41.75
N PRO A 130 53.03 14.24 41.76
CA PRO A 130 52.86 12.81 41.97
C PRO A 130 53.46 12.02 40.79
N ASP A 131 53.82 10.74 41.01
CA ASP A 131 54.51 9.92 39.99
C ASP A 131 53.76 9.83 38.65
N LEU A 132 52.41 9.86 38.69
CA LEU A 132 51.53 10.04 37.54
C LEU A 132 50.76 11.38 37.65
N PRO A 133 51.25 12.49 37.05
CA PRO A 133 50.62 13.81 37.16
C PRO A 133 49.18 13.91 36.62
N TYR A 134 48.74 12.93 35.82
CA TYR A 134 47.39 12.87 35.24
C TYR A 134 46.51 11.75 35.84
N GLY A 135 47.00 11.04 36.86
CA GLY A 135 46.37 9.85 37.42
C GLY A 135 46.68 8.57 36.63
N GLU A 136 46.05 7.46 37.03
CA GLU A 136 46.19 6.16 36.34
C GLU A 136 45.67 6.23 34.89
N PRO A 137 46.40 5.65 33.91
CA PRO A 137 46.04 5.74 32.51
C PRO A 137 44.87 4.83 32.13
N GLU A 138 43.75 5.41 31.73
CA GLU A 138 42.58 4.67 31.24
C GLU A 138 42.77 4.27 29.78
N GLN A 139 42.61 2.97 29.51
CA GLN A 139 42.88 2.37 28.20
C GLN A 139 41.59 2.30 27.37
N TRP A 140 41.60 2.89 26.18
CA TRP A 140 40.45 2.96 25.28
C TRP A 140 40.76 2.36 23.91
N LEU A 141 39.77 1.66 23.35
CA LEU A 141 39.78 1.18 21.97
C LEU A 141 38.85 2.07 21.14
N TRP A 142 39.37 2.66 20.07
CA TRP A 142 38.56 3.41 19.10
C TRP A 142 38.37 2.58 17.83
N LEU A 143 37.16 2.02 17.67
CA LEU A 143 36.83 1.11 16.58
C LEU A 143 36.38 1.89 15.36
N LEU A 144 36.99 1.59 14.21
CA LEU A 144 36.69 2.20 12.91
C LEU A 144 36.48 1.13 11.82
N HIS A 145 35.65 1.46 10.84
CA HIS A 145 35.48 0.71 9.60
C HIS A 145 36.30 1.37 8.49
N ASP A 146 36.70 0.60 7.47
CA ASP A 146 37.32 1.17 6.26
C ASP A 146 36.41 2.11 5.45
N ASP A 147 35.10 2.11 5.71
CA ASP A 147 34.11 3.02 5.16
C ASP A 147 33.52 4.00 6.19
N SER A 148 34.29 4.31 7.25
CA SER A 148 34.00 5.38 8.22
C SER A 148 35.15 6.41 8.27
N ALA A 149 34.87 7.66 7.94
CA ALA A 149 35.83 8.77 7.95
C ALA A 149 35.48 9.77 9.08
N PRO A 150 36.25 9.81 10.17
CA PRO A 150 36.04 10.80 11.24
C PRO A 150 36.47 12.20 10.80
N GLU A 151 35.76 13.22 11.28
CA GLU A 151 36.21 14.61 11.17
C GLU A 151 37.35 14.87 12.19
N PRO A 152 38.24 15.88 11.98
CA PRO A 152 39.50 16.03 12.74
C PRO A 152 39.36 16.19 14.26
N ASP A 153 38.21 16.68 14.72
CA ASP A 153 37.87 16.97 16.11
C ASP A 153 37.20 15.79 16.84
N ALA A 154 36.81 14.74 16.10
CA ALA A 154 35.91 13.69 16.59
C ALA A 154 36.42 12.98 17.86
N LEU A 155 37.70 12.61 17.93
CA LEU A 155 38.25 11.96 19.12
C LEU A 155 38.34 12.90 20.33
N ALA A 156 38.58 14.19 20.11
CA ALA A 156 38.57 15.20 21.18
C ALA A 156 37.16 15.32 21.79
N HIS A 157 36.11 15.41 20.96
CA HIS A 157 34.72 15.46 21.45
C HIS A 157 34.25 14.15 22.09
N LEU A 158 34.68 12.99 21.60
CA LEU A 158 34.42 11.70 22.27
C LEU A 158 35.01 11.67 23.69
N LEU A 159 36.28 12.07 23.85
CA LEU A 159 36.95 12.11 25.15
C LEU A 159 36.39 13.20 26.07
N ARG A 160 35.98 14.36 25.53
CA ARG A 160 35.36 15.45 26.29
C ARG A 160 34.04 15.02 26.95
N VAL A 161 33.25 14.18 26.29
CA VAL A 161 32.03 13.58 26.89
C VAL A 161 32.36 12.59 28.01
N VAL A 162 33.42 11.79 27.87
CA VAL A 162 33.91 10.92 28.96
C VAL A 162 34.37 11.75 30.16
N GLU A 163 35.11 12.84 29.92
CA GLU A 163 35.64 13.72 30.95
C GLU A 163 34.50 14.38 31.76
N ASN A 164 33.57 15.03 31.05
CA ASN A 164 32.43 15.73 31.65
C ASN A 164 31.54 14.80 32.50
N GLU A 165 31.22 13.60 32.00
CA GLU A 165 30.42 12.64 32.77
C GLU A 165 31.18 12.11 34.01
N ARG A 166 32.50 11.96 33.94
CA ARG A 166 33.31 11.58 35.11
C ARG A 166 33.36 12.69 36.16
N GLU A 167 33.41 13.97 35.75
CA GLU A 167 33.29 15.11 36.68
C GLU A 167 31.92 15.13 37.38
N LEU A 168 30.86 14.68 36.70
CA LEU A 168 29.53 14.46 37.28
C LEU A 168 29.43 13.18 38.14
N GLY A 169 30.51 12.41 38.30
CA GLY A 169 30.55 11.17 39.07
C GLY A 169 29.97 9.95 38.36
N HIS A 170 29.80 10.01 37.03
CA HIS A 170 29.29 8.92 36.21
C HIS A 170 30.40 8.14 35.50
N GLU A 171 30.37 6.81 35.58
CA GLU A 171 31.31 5.96 34.85
C GLU A 171 30.74 5.57 33.47
N VAL A 172 31.47 5.96 32.41
CA VAL A 172 31.10 5.71 31.01
C VAL A 172 32.03 4.66 30.43
N ALA A 173 31.48 3.62 29.80
CA ALA A 173 32.27 2.56 29.16
C ALA A 173 32.25 2.59 27.63
N VAL A 174 31.21 3.18 27.04
CA VAL A 174 31.11 3.32 25.58
C VAL A 174 30.57 4.69 25.22
N VAL A 175 31.26 5.39 24.31
CA VAL A 175 30.77 6.61 23.65
C VAL A 175 30.84 6.39 22.15
N GLY A 176 29.89 6.96 21.41
CA GLY A 176 29.93 6.94 19.94
C GLY A 176 29.50 8.26 19.31
N PRO A 177 29.95 8.51 18.07
CA PRO A 177 29.74 9.76 17.35
C PRO A 177 28.36 9.85 16.69
N LYS A 178 28.01 11.06 16.25
CA LYS A 178 26.94 11.33 15.27
C LYS A 178 27.39 10.85 13.88
N LEU A 179 26.67 9.88 13.31
CA LEU A 179 26.97 9.35 11.97
C LEU A 179 26.22 10.14 10.89
N ARG A 180 26.97 10.69 9.93
CA ARG A 180 26.45 11.40 8.75
C ARG A 180 26.68 10.63 7.45
N GLY A 181 25.92 10.98 6.41
CA GLY A 181 26.03 10.41 5.07
C GLY A 181 27.38 10.66 4.42
N TRP A 182 27.88 9.67 3.66
CA TRP A 182 29.14 9.80 2.93
C TRP A 182 29.06 10.80 1.77
N TYR A 183 27.98 10.74 0.97
CA TYR A 183 27.77 11.63 -0.18
C TYR A 183 26.98 12.88 0.22
N ASP A 184 25.76 12.74 0.77
CA ASP A 184 25.10 13.83 1.48
C ASP A 184 25.68 13.99 2.90
N ARG A 185 26.68 14.87 3.03
CA ARG A 185 27.33 15.22 4.30
C ARG A 185 26.42 15.89 5.34
N ARG A 186 25.17 16.22 5.01
CA ARG A 186 24.17 16.75 5.97
C ARG A 186 23.11 15.73 6.36
N GLN A 187 22.98 14.62 5.64
CA GLN A 187 22.08 13.55 6.02
C GLN A 187 22.54 12.91 7.34
N LEU A 188 21.64 12.80 8.31
CA LEU A 188 21.85 11.97 9.49
C LEU A 188 21.60 10.50 9.15
N LEU A 189 22.52 9.63 9.58
CA LEU A 189 22.34 8.18 9.50
C LEU A 189 21.92 7.62 10.85
N GLU A 190 22.71 7.87 11.89
CA GLU A 190 22.52 7.35 13.26
C GLU A 190 23.02 8.37 14.29
N VAL A 191 22.25 8.62 15.36
CA VAL A 191 22.69 9.41 16.54
C VAL A 191 22.46 8.55 17.78
N GLY A 192 23.23 7.47 17.86
CA GLY A 192 22.87 6.31 18.68
C GLY A 192 21.82 5.40 18.01
N VAL A 193 21.66 4.21 18.56
CA VAL A 193 20.89 3.10 18.00
C VAL A 193 20.22 2.30 19.10
N THR A 194 19.00 1.84 18.85
CA THR A 194 18.34 0.81 19.65
C THR A 194 17.77 -0.30 18.75
N ILE A 195 17.38 -1.42 19.34
CA ILE A 195 16.70 -2.50 18.63
C ILE A 195 15.21 -2.43 18.89
N ALA A 196 14.46 -2.17 17.82
CA ALA A 196 13.03 -2.25 17.90
C ALA A 196 12.61 -3.66 18.31
N ASN A 197 11.51 -3.70 19.05
CA ASN A 197 10.88 -4.89 19.61
C ASN A 197 10.47 -5.94 18.51
N SER A 198 10.62 -5.63 17.22
CA SER A 198 10.46 -6.53 16.05
C SER A 198 11.78 -6.98 15.39
N GLY A 199 12.93 -6.72 16.01
CA GLY A 199 14.28 -6.99 15.50
C GLY A 199 14.86 -5.91 14.58
N ARG A 200 14.05 -4.95 14.11
CA ARG A 200 14.53 -3.85 13.25
C ARG A 200 15.58 -3.00 14.01
N ARG A 201 16.66 -2.59 13.35
CA ARG A 201 17.50 -1.47 13.81
C ARG A 201 16.60 -0.23 13.89
N TRP A 202 16.75 0.56 14.96
CA TRP A 202 15.95 1.75 15.22
C TRP A 202 16.87 2.90 15.63
N THR A 203 17.01 3.90 14.76
CA THR A 203 17.77 5.13 15.05
C THR A 203 16.89 6.25 15.60
N GLY A 204 15.57 6.19 15.35
CA GLY A 204 14.65 7.28 15.72
C GLY A 204 14.69 8.47 14.75
N LEU A 205 15.40 8.34 13.62
CA LEU A 205 15.57 9.39 12.61
C LEU A 205 14.60 9.19 11.43
N ASP A 206 14.06 10.29 10.91
CA ASP A 206 13.15 10.27 9.77
C ASP A 206 13.88 10.04 8.43
N ARG A 207 13.12 9.76 7.35
CA ARG A 207 13.73 9.38 6.07
C ARG A 207 14.52 10.55 5.46
N ARG A 208 15.84 10.39 5.39
CA ARG A 208 16.81 11.44 4.96
C ARG A 208 16.74 12.71 5.81
N GLU A 209 16.52 12.54 7.11
CA GLU A 209 16.60 13.64 8.06
C GLU A 209 17.93 14.39 7.92
N GLN A 210 17.85 15.72 7.89
CA GLN A 210 18.99 16.61 7.67
C GLN A 210 19.44 17.19 9.00
N ASP A 211 20.75 17.19 9.22
CA ASP A 211 21.38 17.75 10.41
C ASP A 211 21.25 19.28 10.42
N GLN A 212 20.52 19.77 11.41
CA GLN A 212 20.25 21.16 11.72
C GLN A 212 20.55 21.44 13.21
N GLY A 213 21.33 20.57 13.87
CA GLY A 213 21.64 20.63 15.29
C GLY A 213 20.57 20.04 16.22
N GLN A 214 19.49 19.46 15.68
CA GLN A 214 18.33 19.01 16.48
C GLN A 214 18.61 17.79 17.39
N HIS A 215 19.73 17.09 17.20
CA HIS A 215 20.15 15.95 18.04
C HIS A 215 21.46 16.23 18.80
N ASP A 216 21.82 17.50 18.98
CA ASP A 216 23.15 17.89 19.49
C ASP A 216 23.21 17.94 21.02
N HIS A 217 22.55 16.96 21.66
CA HIS A 217 22.52 16.76 23.10
C HIS A 217 23.07 15.37 23.48
N VAL A 218 24.03 15.34 24.40
CA VAL A 218 24.57 14.10 24.99
C VAL A 218 23.46 13.39 25.76
N HIS A 219 23.24 12.11 25.47
CA HIS A 219 22.21 11.31 26.14
C HIS A 219 22.54 9.80 26.14
N PRO A 220 21.97 9.02 27.08
CA PRO A 220 22.16 7.58 27.14
C PRO A 220 21.37 6.84 26.06
N VAL A 221 22.00 5.86 25.43
CA VAL A 221 21.45 5.07 24.32
C VAL A 221 21.66 3.57 24.56
N LEU A 222 20.88 2.71 23.90
CA LEU A 222 21.10 1.26 24.00
C LEU A 222 22.42 0.83 23.36
N SER A 223 22.80 1.48 22.25
CA SER A 223 23.97 1.18 21.44
C SER A 223 24.44 2.40 20.68
N VAL A 224 25.73 2.40 20.36
CA VAL A 224 26.29 3.18 19.26
C VAL A 224 26.83 2.23 18.19
N SER A 225 27.16 2.74 17.00
CA SER A 225 27.71 1.95 15.90
C SER A 225 29.20 1.71 16.06
N THR A 226 29.70 0.56 15.62
CA THR A 226 31.14 0.24 15.59
C THR A 226 31.93 1.02 14.54
N ALA A 227 31.27 1.79 13.67
CA ALA A 227 31.88 2.69 12.69
C ALA A 227 32.47 4.00 13.31
N GLY A 228 32.99 3.93 14.53
CA GLY A 228 33.47 5.08 15.32
C GLY A 228 33.38 4.92 16.84
N MET A 229 33.09 3.71 17.34
CA MET A 229 32.85 3.43 18.76
C MET A 229 34.12 3.60 19.59
N LEU A 230 34.10 4.49 20.58
CA LEU A 230 35.12 4.57 21.62
C LEU A 230 34.66 3.73 22.83
N VAL A 231 35.36 2.64 23.12
CA VAL A 231 35.02 1.69 24.19
C VAL A 231 36.19 1.47 25.14
N ARG A 232 35.90 1.46 26.44
CA ARG A 232 36.87 1.14 27.49
C ARG A 232 37.39 -0.28 27.35
N ARG A 233 38.71 -0.44 27.38
CA ARG A 233 39.35 -1.72 27.10
C ARG A 233 39.12 -2.75 28.20
N ASP A 234 39.17 -2.33 29.45
CA ASP A 234 38.86 -3.17 30.61
C ASP A 234 37.44 -3.74 30.54
N VAL A 235 36.45 -2.89 30.23
CA VAL A 235 35.06 -3.31 30.03
C VAL A 235 34.88 -4.18 28.77
N PHE A 236 35.60 -3.89 27.68
CA PHE A 236 35.58 -4.73 26.48
C PHE A 236 36.11 -6.15 26.77
N GLU A 237 37.19 -6.26 27.54
CA GLU A 237 37.79 -7.53 27.94
C GLU A 237 36.94 -8.27 28.99
N GLU A 238 36.36 -7.57 29.98
CA GLU A 238 35.41 -8.14 30.96
C GLU A 238 34.18 -8.76 30.27
N LEU A 239 33.56 -8.02 29.36
CA LEU A 239 32.38 -8.48 28.61
C LEU A 239 32.70 -9.61 27.61
N GLY A 240 33.99 -9.94 27.42
CA GLY A 240 34.47 -10.96 26.49
C GLY A 240 34.36 -10.57 25.02
N GLY A 241 34.50 -9.28 24.71
CA GLY A 241 34.47 -8.72 23.36
C GLY A 241 33.14 -8.93 22.62
N PHE A 242 33.20 -9.14 21.31
CA PHE A 242 32.02 -9.40 20.47
C PHE A 242 31.61 -10.89 20.49
N ASP A 243 30.30 -11.17 20.51
CA ASP A 243 29.81 -12.55 20.39
C ASP A 243 30.08 -13.08 18.98
N ARG A 244 31.06 -14.00 18.83
CA ARG A 244 31.49 -14.59 17.55
C ARG A 244 30.39 -15.32 16.73
N ARG A 245 29.13 -15.31 17.17
CA ARG A 245 27.93 -15.71 16.40
C ARG A 245 27.31 -14.55 15.59
N LEU A 246 27.74 -13.32 15.84
CA LEU A 246 27.38 -12.08 15.14
C LEU A 246 28.64 -11.57 14.41
N PRO A 247 28.92 -12.02 13.16
CA PRO A 247 30.22 -11.78 12.52
C PRO A 247 30.34 -10.46 11.75
N LEU A 248 29.31 -9.61 11.72
CA LEU A 248 29.31 -8.32 10.97
C LEU A 248 28.15 -7.37 11.33
N MET A 249 27.04 -7.88 11.89
CA MET A 249 25.83 -7.08 12.10
C MET A 249 25.16 -7.42 13.44
N ARG A 250 24.75 -6.38 14.16
CA ARG A 250 24.10 -6.43 15.50
C ARG A 250 25.00 -6.91 16.63
N ASP A 251 26.27 -7.15 16.33
CA ASP A 251 27.41 -7.25 17.25
C ASP A 251 27.58 -5.96 18.07
N ASP A 252 27.38 -4.80 17.44
CA ASP A 252 27.31 -3.49 18.10
C ASP A 252 26.23 -3.43 19.20
N VAL A 253 24.97 -3.67 18.83
CA VAL A 253 23.82 -3.69 19.74
C VAL A 253 23.94 -4.79 20.80
N ASP A 254 24.62 -5.90 20.48
CA ASP A 254 24.83 -6.99 21.43
C ASP A 254 25.90 -6.66 22.48
N LEU A 255 26.98 -5.98 22.09
CA LEU A 255 28.02 -5.49 23.01
C LEU A 255 27.46 -4.39 23.93
N CYS A 256 26.86 -3.34 23.37
CA CYS A 256 26.36 -2.23 24.17
C CYS A 256 25.20 -2.64 25.10
N TRP A 257 24.31 -3.55 24.66
CA TRP A 257 23.28 -4.10 25.56
C TRP A 257 23.90 -5.00 26.65
N ARG A 258 25.02 -5.69 26.40
CA ARG A 258 25.77 -6.39 27.47
C ARG A 258 26.41 -5.40 28.46
N ALA A 259 26.98 -4.29 27.99
CA ALA A 259 27.52 -3.23 28.87
C ALA A 259 26.44 -2.60 29.76
N GLN A 260 25.32 -2.19 29.16
CA GLN A 260 24.13 -1.68 29.87
C GLN A 260 23.56 -2.73 30.86
N ALA A 261 23.59 -4.02 30.53
CA ALA A 261 23.14 -5.09 31.43
C ALA A 261 24.12 -5.39 32.57
N ALA A 262 25.40 -5.01 32.44
CA ALA A 262 26.44 -5.12 33.46
C ALA A 262 26.47 -3.91 34.41
N GLY A 263 25.88 -2.77 34.01
CA GLY A 263 25.81 -1.54 34.83
C GLY A 263 26.52 -0.33 34.22
N HIS A 264 27.25 -0.49 33.10
CA HIS A 264 27.99 0.60 32.49
C HIS A 264 27.14 1.45 31.55
N ARG A 265 27.43 2.76 31.50
CA ARG A 265 26.76 3.68 30.57
C ARG A 265 27.30 3.57 29.14
N VAL A 266 26.36 3.69 28.20
CA VAL A 266 26.60 3.86 26.75
C VAL A 266 25.95 5.18 26.33
N LEU A 267 26.74 6.12 25.81
CA LEU A 267 26.32 7.48 25.47
C LEU A 267 26.59 7.80 23.99
N VAL A 268 25.88 8.79 23.46
CA VAL A 268 26.26 9.46 22.20
C VAL A 268 26.95 10.80 22.48
N ALA A 269 28.05 11.07 21.79
CA ALA A 269 28.71 12.37 21.72
C ALA A 269 28.36 13.01 20.36
N PRO A 270 27.34 13.87 20.28
CA PRO A 270 26.83 14.32 19.00
C PRO A 270 27.70 15.38 18.33
N GLU A 271 28.57 16.07 19.07
CA GLU A 271 29.58 16.96 18.49
C GLU A 271 30.68 16.18 17.73
N ALA A 272 30.99 14.95 18.16
CA ALA A 272 31.89 14.08 17.42
C ALA A 272 31.20 13.56 16.15
N VAL A 273 31.72 13.91 14.98
CA VAL A 273 31.11 13.54 13.69
C VAL A 273 31.96 12.51 12.95
N VAL A 274 31.30 11.48 12.41
CA VAL A 274 31.91 10.52 11.48
C VAL A 274 31.02 10.34 10.26
N ARG A 275 31.60 10.38 9.06
CA ARG A 275 30.90 10.11 7.80
C ARG A 275 31.00 8.63 7.45
N HIS A 276 29.88 7.97 7.16
CA HIS A 276 29.83 6.52 6.94
C HIS A 276 29.11 6.15 5.64
N ALA A 277 29.67 5.23 4.86
CA ALA A 277 29.12 4.82 3.56
C ALA A 277 28.15 3.64 3.62
N GLU A 278 28.06 2.96 4.77
CA GLU A 278 27.24 1.77 5.01
C GLU A 278 27.49 0.65 3.97
N ALA A 279 28.72 0.45 3.50
CA ALA A 279 29.02 -0.32 2.28
C ALA A 279 28.40 -1.73 2.24
N ALA A 280 28.57 -2.51 3.32
CA ALA A 280 27.95 -3.84 3.45
C ALA A 280 26.43 -3.79 3.70
N SER A 281 25.91 -2.71 4.29
CA SER A 281 24.47 -2.51 4.52
C SER A 281 23.75 -2.13 3.23
N ARG A 282 24.31 -1.22 2.43
CA ARG A 282 23.76 -0.74 1.15
C ARG A 282 24.06 -1.66 -0.04
N GLU A 283 24.41 -2.92 0.19
CA GLU A 283 24.69 -3.93 -0.86
C GLU A 283 25.83 -3.49 -1.83
N ARG A 284 26.66 -2.51 -1.43
CA ARG A 284 27.81 -1.97 -2.19
C ARG A 284 29.07 -2.84 -2.05
N ARG A 285 29.07 -3.75 -1.06
CA ARG A 285 30.11 -4.73 -0.76
C ARG A 285 29.48 -6.07 -0.40
N THR A 286 30.12 -7.19 -0.74
CA THR A 286 29.65 -8.55 -0.42
C THR A 286 29.91 -8.91 1.05
N VAL A 287 29.12 -9.84 1.60
CA VAL A 287 29.29 -10.34 2.97
C VAL A 287 29.83 -11.77 2.94
N ASP A 288 31.16 -11.90 3.02
CA ASP A 288 31.87 -13.18 2.82
C ASP A 288 32.12 -13.95 4.13
N CYS A 289 32.05 -13.29 5.30
CA CYS A 289 32.22 -13.91 6.62
C CYS A 289 31.05 -14.84 7.06
N VAL A 290 29.99 -14.98 6.26
CA VAL A 290 28.76 -15.73 6.63
C VAL A 290 28.49 -16.95 5.75
N GLY A 291 29.36 -17.96 5.89
CA GLY A 291 29.13 -19.31 5.37
C GLY A 291 30.16 -19.76 4.32
N ARG A 292 29.71 -20.50 3.30
CA ARG A 292 30.56 -20.97 2.19
C ARG A 292 30.45 -20.08 0.94
N THR A 293 29.32 -19.43 0.75
CA THR A 293 29.02 -18.48 -0.33
C THR A 293 28.73 -17.12 0.28
N SER A 294 28.90 -16.04 -0.49
CA SER A 294 28.51 -14.69 -0.07
C SER A 294 27.05 -14.64 0.38
N ALA A 295 26.78 -13.81 1.39
CA ALA A 295 25.48 -13.66 2.01
C ALA A 295 24.82 -12.34 1.60
N SER A 296 23.49 -12.36 1.39
CA SER A 296 22.71 -11.14 1.30
C SER A 296 22.69 -10.43 2.66
N PRO A 297 22.99 -9.11 2.73
CA PRO A 297 23.01 -8.37 3.99
C PRO A 297 21.71 -8.46 4.79
N HIS A 298 20.56 -8.43 4.10
CA HIS A 298 19.24 -8.54 4.74
C HIS A 298 19.05 -9.86 5.52
N LYS A 299 19.55 -11.00 5.00
CA LYS A 299 19.54 -12.30 5.69
C LYS A 299 20.40 -12.26 6.95
N VAL A 300 21.54 -11.57 6.90
CA VAL A 300 22.50 -11.47 8.01
C VAL A 300 21.97 -10.56 9.11
N ASP A 301 21.49 -9.37 8.77
CA ASP A 301 20.81 -8.46 9.70
C ASP A 301 19.64 -9.15 10.41
N LYS A 302 18.80 -9.88 9.66
CA LYS A 302 17.67 -10.62 10.20
C LYS A 302 18.11 -11.74 11.15
N ALA A 303 19.11 -12.53 10.79
CA ALA A 303 19.62 -13.61 11.63
C ALA A 303 20.21 -13.06 12.94
N GLY A 304 21.00 -11.98 12.85
CA GLY A 304 21.58 -11.28 14.00
C GLY A 304 20.51 -10.69 14.91
N ALA A 305 19.57 -9.92 14.35
CA ALA A 305 18.46 -9.34 15.09
C ALA A 305 17.61 -10.36 15.87
N VAL A 306 17.35 -11.53 15.27
CA VAL A 306 16.63 -12.64 15.93
C VAL A 306 17.49 -13.23 17.05
N TYR A 307 18.80 -13.38 16.84
CA TYR A 307 19.73 -13.89 17.85
C TYR A 307 19.86 -12.93 19.05
N THR A 308 20.22 -11.66 18.81
CA THR A 308 20.40 -10.63 19.86
C THR A 308 19.15 -10.49 20.73
N LEU A 309 17.95 -10.47 20.16
CA LEU A 309 16.70 -10.44 20.93
C LEU A 309 16.48 -11.72 21.75
N LEU A 310 16.62 -12.91 21.16
CA LEU A 310 16.35 -14.18 21.85
C LEU A 310 17.42 -14.50 22.92
N VAL A 311 18.59 -13.89 22.85
CA VAL A 311 19.65 -14.08 23.83
C VAL A 311 19.62 -13.04 24.96
N ASN A 312 19.36 -11.76 24.68
CA ASN A 312 19.27 -10.72 25.73
C ASN A 312 17.91 -10.67 26.47
N ALA A 313 16.81 -11.15 25.88
CA ALA A 313 15.49 -11.06 26.52
C ALA A 313 15.35 -11.88 27.82
N ARG A 314 14.44 -11.49 28.72
CA ARG A 314 14.08 -12.29 29.91
C ARG A 314 13.43 -13.62 29.51
N THR A 315 13.81 -14.72 30.16
CA THR A 315 13.37 -16.08 29.80
C THR A 315 11.84 -16.23 29.76
N ALA A 316 11.12 -15.61 30.70
CA ALA A 316 9.66 -15.60 30.73
C ALA A 316 8.99 -14.88 29.54
N GLN A 317 9.70 -13.98 28.84
CA GLN A 317 9.18 -13.28 27.66
C GLN A 317 9.48 -13.99 26.34
N LEU A 318 10.31 -15.05 26.34
CA LEU A 318 10.72 -15.75 25.12
C LEU A 318 9.56 -16.34 24.31
N PRO A 319 8.51 -16.96 24.88
CA PRO A 319 7.40 -17.50 24.08
C PRO A 319 6.69 -16.40 23.28
N TRP A 320 6.47 -15.24 23.91
CA TRP A 320 5.84 -14.09 23.27
C TRP A 320 6.73 -13.48 22.19
N ILE A 321 8.03 -13.32 22.47
CA ILE A 321 9.01 -12.81 21.50
C ILE A 321 9.13 -13.77 20.30
N LEU A 322 9.12 -15.08 20.53
CA LEU A 322 9.16 -16.09 19.47
C LEU A 322 7.93 -16.03 18.55
N VAL A 323 6.71 -16.06 19.12
CA VAL A 323 5.45 -15.93 18.36
C VAL A 323 5.44 -14.62 17.56
N ARG A 324 5.83 -13.51 18.19
CA ARG A 324 5.93 -12.19 17.59
C ARG A 324 6.96 -12.11 16.46
N LEU A 325 8.13 -12.75 16.60
CA LEU A 325 9.15 -12.80 15.56
C LEU A 325 8.70 -13.68 14.37
N VAL A 326 8.05 -14.81 14.62
CA VAL A 326 7.47 -15.66 13.56
C VAL A 326 6.38 -14.91 12.80
N LEU A 327 5.37 -14.38 13.49
CA LEU A 327 4.26 -13.65 12.87
C LEU A 327 4.72 -12.38 12.15
N GLY A 328 5.62 -11.60 12.76
CA GLY A 328 6.20 -10.40 12.15
C GLY A 328 7.07 -10.71 10.92
N THR A 329 7.70 -11.89 10.87
CA THR A 329 8.41 -12.38 9.68
C THR A 329 7.44 -12.74 8.57
N LEU A 330 6.40 -13.53 8.86
CA LEU A 330 5.37 -13.92 7.89
C LEU A 330 4.70 -12.68 7.25
N LEU A 331 4.29 -11.71 8.07
CA LEU A 331 3.70 -10.45 7.60
C LEU A 331 4.66 -9.65 6.70
N ARG A 332 5.96 -9.62 7.01
CA ARG A 332 6.97 -8.98 6.16
C ARG A 332 7.23 -9.74 4.87
N THR A 333 7.33 -11.07 4.90
CA THR A 333 7.42 -11.89 3.69
C THR A 333 6.26 -11.60 2.73
N VAL A 334 5.02 -11.56 3.25
CA VAL A 334 3.85 -11.15 2.45
C VAL A 334 4.03 -9.74 1.91
N ALA A 335 4.42 -8.77 2.74
CA ALA A 335 4.66 -7.38 2.29
C ALA A 335 5.77 -7.26 1.24
N TYR A 336 6.83 -8.07 1.30
CA TYR A 336 7.89 -8.12 0.29
C TYR A 336 7.43 -8.78 -1.01
N LEU A 337 6.62 -9.85 -0.95
CA LEU A 337 6.02 -10.46 -2.14
C LEU A 337 5.05 -9.50 -2.84
N VAL A 338 4.14 -8.89 -2.08
CA VAL A 338 3.21 -7.84 -2.54
C VAL A 338 3.98 -6.63 -3.11
N GLY A 339 5.09 -6.26 -2.46
CA GLY A 339 6.01 -5.21 -2.92
C GLY A 339 6.88 -5.57 -4.13
N LYS A 340 6.78 -6.79 -4.67
CA LYS A 340 7.56 -7.33 -5.81
C LYS A 340 9.06 -7.52 -5.54
N VAL A 341 9.44 -7.84 -4.30
CA VAL A 341 10.83 -8.09 -3.88
C VAL A 341 11.01 -9.51 -3.29
N PRO A 342 10.83 -10.58 -4.10
CA PRO A 342 10.81 -11.96 -3.62
C PRO A 342 12.13 -12.42 -2.98
N GLY A 343 13.28 -11.87 -3.40
CA GLY A 343 14.57 -12.16 -2.76
C GLY A 343 14.59 -11.77 -1.27
N GLN A 344 14.14 -10.56 -0.95
CA GLN A 344 14.04 -10.10 0.45
C GLN A 344 12.99 -10.91 1.23
N ALA A 345 11.88 -11.30 0.59
CA ALA A 345 10.88 -12.18 1.21
C ALA A 345 11.45 -13.54 1.65
N VAL A 346 12.30 -14.14 0.80
CA VAL A 346 12.99 -15.41 1.06
C VAL A 346 14.10 -15.24 2.11
N ASP A 347 14.82 -14.13 2.10
CA ASP A 347 15.91 -13.88 3.03
C ASP A 347 15.44 -13.51 4.45
N GLU A 348 14.31 -12.82 4.59
CA GLU A 348 13.63 -12.59 5.88
C GLU A 348 13.22 -13.94 6.53
N ILE A 349 12.78 -14.93 5.73
CA ILE A 349 12.53 -16.32 6.19
C ILE A 349 13.84 -17.03 6.55
N ARG A 350 14.84 -17.00 5.66
CA ARG A 350 16.13 -17.70 5.86
C ARG A 350 16.88 -17.18 7.09
N GLY A 351 16.83 -15.88 7.35
CA GLY A 351 17.41 -15.29 8.55
C GLY A 351 16.70 -15.74 9.84
N LEU A 352 15.36 -15.82 9.83
CA LEU A 352 14.60 -16.38 10.96
C LEU A 352 14.92 -17.86 11.18
N LEU A 353 14.74 -18.71 10.16
CA LEU A 353 14.92 -20.16 10.30
C LEU A 353 16.38 -20.54 10.57
N GLY A 354 17.35 -19.84 9.99
CA GLY A 354 18.78 -20.07 10.24
C GLY A 354 19.20 -19.89 11.70
N THR A 355 18.45 -19.08 12.47
CA THR A 355 18.63 -18.90 13.90
C THR A 355 17.73 -19.82 14.73
N LEU A 356 16.45 -19.98 14.37
CA LEU A 356 15.49 -20.80 15.13
C LEU A 356 15.75 -22.32 15.04
N LEU A 357 16.26 -22.80 13.90
CA LEU A 357 16.63 -24.22 13.72
C LEU A 357 17.97 -24.58 14.42
N ARG A 358 18.54 -23.64 15.19
CA ARG A 358 19.79 -23.80 15.95
C ARG A 358 19.63 -23.35 17.42
N PRO A 359 18.67 -23.91 18.17
CA PRO A 359 18.37 -23.49 19.54
C PRO A 359 19.56 -23.66 20.49
N GLU A 360 20.49 -24.59 20.21
CA GLU A 360 21.72 -24.77 20.98
C GLU A 360 22.61 -23.51 20.99
N ARG A 361 22.60 -22.71 19.91
CA ARG A 361 23.32 -21.43 19.85
C ARG A 361 22.70 -20.40 20.78
N ILE A 362 21.37 -20.31 20.78
CA ILE A 362 20.61 -19.39 21.65
C ILE A 362 20.83 -19.78 23.11
N ILE A 363 20.70 -21.06 23.45
CA ILE A 363 20.91 -21.58 24.82
C ILE A 363 22.36 -21.34 25.28
N ALA A 364 23.35 -21.58 24.42
CA ALA A 364 24.76 -21.33 24.73
C ALA A 364 25.07 -19.83 24.93
N GLY A 365 24.49 -18.95 24.11
CA GLY A 365 24.58 -17.50 24.30
C GLY A 365 23.98 -17.06 25.63
N ARG A 366 22.75 -17.53 25.94
CA ARG A 366 22.04 -17.19 27.19
C ARG A 366 22.80 -17.63 28.44
N ARG A 367 23.38 -18.84 28.42
CA ARG A 367 24.21 -19.35 29.52
C ARG A 367 25.48 -18.52 29.77
N ARG A 368 26.02 -17.84 28.75
CA ARG A 368 27.21 -16.99 28.88
C ARG A 368 26.92 -15.59 29.44
N ARG A 369 25.68 -15.09 29.34
CA ARG A 369 25.32 -13.72 29.77
C ARG A 369 24.77 -13.63 31.20
N GLY A 370 24.68 -14.74 31.92
CA GLY A 370 24.34 -14.77 33.34
C GLY A 370 22.97 -14.15 33.67
N ARG A 371 22.95 -13.35 34.73
CA ARG A 371 21.82 -12.53 35.17
C ARG A 371 22.25 -11.06 35.08
N PRO A 372 21.45 -10.15 34.49
CA PRO A 372 21.80 -8.73 34.44
C PRO A 372 21.89 -8.13 35.84
N GLN A 373 22.77 -7.15 36.03
CA GLN A 373 22.87 -6.36 37.25
C GLN A 373 21.73 -5.33 37.32
N VAL A 374 21.47 -4.65 36.21
CA VAL A 374 20.46 -3.59 36.04
C VAL A 374 19.05 -4.16 35.86
N ASP A 375 18.02 -3.55 36.45
CA ASP A 375 16.63 -3.97 36.24
C ASP A 375 16.03 -3.42 34.93
N LYS A 376 14.97 -4.08 34.46
CA LYS A 376 14.25 -3.71 33.25
C LYS A 376 13.60 -2.32 33.33
N GLY A 377 13.35 -1.78 34.54
CA GLY A 377 12.88 -0.41 34.72
C GLY A 377 13.83 0.60 34.08
N GLU A 378 15.09 0.57 34.49
CA GLU A 378 16.16 1.49 34.04
C GLU A 378 16.50 1.31 32.55
N LEU A 379 16.46 0.07 32.03
CA LEU A 379 16.70 -0.18 30.60
C LEU A 379 15.50 0.16 29.70
N ARG A 380 14.30 0.40 30.25
CA ARG A 380 13.07 0.61 29.44
C ARG A 380 13.11 1.84 28.53
N PRO A 381 13.61 3.02 28.95
CA PRO A 381 13.69 4.20 28.09
C PRO A 381 14.59 4.00 26.85
N LEU A 382 15.56 3.09 26.94
CA LEU A 382 16.49 2.79 25.85
C LEU A 382 15.85 1.97 24.70
N PHE A 383 14.55 1.63 24.77
CA PHE A 383 13.83 0.89 23.72
C PHE A 383 12.66 1.69 23.15
N PRO A 384 12.33 1.53 21.84
CA PRO A 384 11.24 2.30 21.23
C PRO A 384 9.88 2.02 21.90
N PRO A 385 9.05 3.06 22.14
CA PRO A 385 7.80 2.92 22.88
C PRO A 385 6.83 1.94 22.22
N PRO A 386 5.96 1.28 23.02
CA PRO A 386 5.03 0.27 22.52
C PRO A 386 4.11 0.87 21.45
N GLY A 387 4.11 0.25 20.27
CA GLY A 387 3.34 0.72 19.12
C GLY A 387 4.12 1.57 18.11
N ALA A 388 5.27 2.17 18.47
CA ALA A 388 6.04 3.05 17.57
C ALA A 388 6.36 2.38 16.21
N THR A 389 6.85 1.13 16.22
CA THR A 389 7.08 0.37 14.98
C THR A 389 5.82 0.07 14.17
N VAL A 390 4.66 -0.06 14.82
CA VAL A 390 3.39 -0.29 14.12
C VAL A 390 2.95 1.00 13.45
N ARG A 391 3.00 2.13 14.18
CA ARG A 391 2.71 3.48 13.66
C ARG A 391 3.57 3.79 12.44
N ALA A 392 4.89 3.66 12.56
CA ALA A 392 5.86 3.86 11.48
C ALA A 392 5.62 2.95 10.26
N THR A 393 5.11 1.72 10.46
CA THR A 393 4.75 0.82 9.35
C THR A 393 3.44 1.25 8.69
N VAL A 394 2.44 1.69 9.46
CA VAL A 394 1.16 2.21 8.94
C VAL A 394 1.38 3.54 8.19
N GLU A 395 2.21 4.44 8.71
CA GLU A 395 2.60 5.70 8.09
C GLU A 395 3.33 5.45 6.76
N GLN A 396 4.30 4.51 6.74
CA GLN A 396 4.98 4.10 5.51
C GLN A 396 4.03 3.47 4.48
N VAL A 397 3.07 2.63 4.89
CA VAL A 397 2.06 2.06 3.98
C VAL A 397 1.11 3.14 3.46
N ALA A 398 0.67 4.05 4.32
CA ALA A 398 -0.19 5.17 3.95
C ALA A 398 0.49 6.10 2.93
N GLY A 399 1.76 6.47 3.13
CA GLY A 399 2.52 7.29 2.18
C GLY A 399 2.75 6.62 0.82
N ASN A 400 2.89 5.29 0.79
CA ASN A 400 2.99 4.52 -0.46
C ASN A 400 1.65 4.43 -1.21
N LEU A 401 0.51 4.46 -0.52
CA LEU A 401 -0.83 4.45 -1.11
C LEU A 401 -1.30 5.87 -1.51
N VAL A 402 -1.01 6.88 -0.68
CA VAL A 402 -1.33 8.31 -0.92
C VAL A 402 -0.18 8.96 -1.70
N GLY A 403 -0.03 8.52 -2.95
CA GLY A 403 1.22 8.68 -3.70
C GLY A 403 1.72 10.12 -3.94
N ARG A 404 2.92 10.38 -3.43
CA ARG A 404 4.05 11.12 -4.04
C ARG A 404 3.91 12.62 -4.41
N SER A 405 2.75 13.27 -4.30
CA SER A 405 2.62 14.71 -4.61
C SER A 405 2.81 15.64 -3.41
N ASP A 406 2.54 15.14 -2.19
CA ASP A 406 2.65 15.89 -0.96
C ASP A 406 3.97 15.49 -0.27
N ALA A 407 5.11 16.08 -0.67
CA ALA A 407 6.43 15.75 -0.12
C ALA A 407 6.51 15.93 1.41
N GLU A 408 5.74 16.89 1.92
CA GLU A 408 5.49 17.21 3.33
C GLU A 408 4.83 16.08 4.15
N LEU A 409 4.36 14.99 3.49
CA LEU A 409 3.78 13.80 4.12
C LEU A 409 4.62 12.53 3.96
N THR A 410 5.82 12.61 3.36
CA THR A 410 6.63 11.42 2.98
C THR A 410 7.84 11.12 3.86
N THR A 411 8.05 11.84 4.97
CA THR A 411 9.21 11.64 5.87
C THR A 411 9.15 10.35 6.70
N GLY A 412 7.94 9.84 6.96
CA GLY A 412 7.66 8.73 7.86
C GLY A 412 8.43 7.43 7.54
N ALA A 413 9.48 7.20 8.33
CA ALA A 413 10.30 5.99 8.39
C ALA A 413 11.15 5.64 7.16
N GLY A 414 12.42 6.09 7.21
CA GLY A 414 13.52 5.55 6.42
C GLY A 414 13.88 4.10 6.78
N ARG A 415 14.97 3.58 6.21
CA ARG A 415 15.44 2.19 6.41
C ARG A 415 15.63 1.84 7.90
N HIS A 416 16.04 2.79 8.73
CA HIS A 416 16.39 2.63 10.15
C HIS A 416 15.24 2.97 11.12
N GLY A 417 14.01 3.20 10.64
CA GLY A 417 12.83 3.46 11.49
C GLY A 417 12.68 4.92 11.89
N GLY A 418 11.52 5.51 11.55
CA GLY A 418 11.26 6.95 11.62
C GLY A 418 11.02 7.48 13.02
N ALA A 419 11.03 8.81 13.11
CA ALA A 419 10.91 9.50 14.37
C ALA A 419 9.54 9.26 15.04
N VAL A 420 9.60 9.05 16.36
CA VAL A 420 8.55 9.58 17.24
C VAL A 420 9.15 10.87 17.79
N GLU A 421 8.43 11.98 17.64
CA GLU A 421 8.82 13.29 18.19
C GLU A 421 8.88 13.19 19.72
N SER A 422 10.05 12.82 20.25
CA SER A 422 10.32 12.64 21.67
C SER A 422 11.28 13.73 22.13
N GLY A 423 10.71 14.83 22.62
CA GLY A 423 11.46 15.79 23.43
C GLY A 423 11.94 15.15 24.74
N PRO A 424 12.80 15.85 25.51
CA PRO A 424 13.40 15.31 26.73
C PRO A 424 12.37 14.82 27.75
N GLY A 425 12.66 13.69 28.39
CA GLY A 425 11.75 13.05 29.33
C GLY A 425 11.55 13.85 30.62
N GLY A 426 10.29 14.19 30.90
CA GLY A 426 9.80 14.78 32.14
C GLY A 426 8.27 14.78 32.11
N ASP A 427 7.63 14.21 33.12
CA ASP A 427 6.17 14.13 33.31
C ASP A 427 5.36 13.58 32.11
N ASP A 428 5.55 12.28 31.85
CA ASP A 428 4.80 11.44 30.90
C ASP A 428 3.33 11.21 31.34
N GLY A 429 2.54 12.29 31.35
CA GLY A 429 1.08 12.29 31.57
C GLY A 429 0.36 13.16 30.53
N ASP A 430 0.45 14.47 30.71
CA ASP A 430 -0.39 15.45 29.99
C ASP A 430 -0.12 15.53 28.47
N PHE A 431 1.09 15.22 28.04
CA PHE A 431 1.47 15.33 26.62
C PHE A 431 0.66 14.40 25.70
N LEU A 432 0.21 13.24 26.21
CA LEU A 432 -0.60 12.28 25.45
C LEU A 432 -2.03 12.77 25.17
N GLU A 433 -2.58 13.66 26.00
CA GLU A 433 -3.88 14.29 25.73
C GLU A 433 -3.73 15.46 24.77
N ILE A 434 -2.72 16.32 24.98
CA ILE A 434 -2.42 17.47 24.12
C ILE A 434 -2.14 17.01 22.67
N GLU A 435 -1.40 15.90 22.49
CA GLU A 435 -1.20 15.27 21.18
C GLU A 435 -2.52 14.86 20.51
N GLN A 436 -3.49 14.31 21.25
CA GLN A 436 -4.76 13.87 20.66
C GLN A 436 -5.59 15.05 20.15
N PHE A 437 -5.67 16.15 20.92
CA PHE A 437 -6.31 17.38 20.46
C PHE A 437 -5.56 18.02 19.29
N ALA A 438 -4.22 18.02 19.30
CA ALA A 438 -3.42 18.51 18.18
C ALA A 438 -3.62 17.68 16.90
N ARG A 439 -3.69 16.35 17.01
CA ARG A 439 -3.95 15.42 15.90
C ARG A 439 -5.37 15.58 15.36
N LEU A 440 -6.39 15.70 16.20
CA LEU A 440 -7.77 15.99 15.78
C LEU A 440 -7.86 17.33 15.02
N LYS A 441 -7.17 18.36 15.52
CA LYS A 441 -7.04 19.68 14.87
C LYS A 441 -6.26 19.63 13.55
N ARG A 442 -5.27 18.73 13.43
CA ARG A 442 -4.51 18.46 12.19
C ARG A 442 -5.38 17.71 11.15
N ILE A 443 -6.19 16.74 11.57
CA ILE A 443 -7.17 16.04 10.73
C ILE A 443 -8.27 17.00 10.25
N ALA A 444 -8.78 17.87 11.13
CA ALA A 444 -9.79 18.88 10.78
C ALA A 444 -9.29 19.92 9.76
N ARG A 445 -7.98 20.18 9.70
CA ARG A 445 -7.35 21.04 8.67
C ARG A 445 -7.19 20.36 7.31
N ASN A 446 -7.40 19.05 7.21
CA ASN A 446 -7.29 18.28 5.96
C ASN A 446 -8.66 18.10 5.29
N PRO A 447 -8.92 18.69 4.10
CA PRO A 447 -10.26 18.68 3.51
C PRO A 447 -10.78 17.29 3.10
N GLY A 448 -9.88 16.36 2.72
CA GLY A 448 -10.27 15.02 2.25
C GLY A 448 -10.99 14.18 3.30
N PRO A 449 -10.38 13.94 4.48
CA PRO A 449 -11.05 13.30 5.61
C PRO A 449 -12.32 14.03 6.05
N MET A 450 -12.32 15.36 6.07
CA MET A 450 -13.51 16.14 6.45
C MET A 450 -14.66 16.02 5.45
N VAL A 451 -14.38 15.99 4.13
CA VAL A 451 -15.41 15.69 3.11
C VAL A 451 -16.00 14.29 3.33
N PHE A 452 -15.17 13.28 3.63
CA PHE A 452 -15.68 11.94 3.94
C PHE A 452 -16.55 11.92 5.20
N LEU A 453 -16.11 12.54 6.30
CA LEU A 453 -16.87 12.60 7.55
C LEU A 453 -18.22 13.34 7.38
N VAL A 454 -18.24 14.45 6.66
CA VAL A 454 -19.47 15.20 6.37
C VAL A 454 -20.41 14.38 5.47
N LEU A 455 -19.91 13.78 4.39
CA LEU A 455 -20.72 12.91 3.53
C LEU A 455 -21.22 11.65 4.26
N LEU A 456 -20.42 11.10 5.19
CA LEU A 456 -20.80 9.94 5.99
C LEU A 456 -21.91 10.31 6.98
N PHE A 457 -21.80 11.44 7.67
CA PHE A 457 -22.84 11.95 8.56
C PHE A 457 -24.16 12.20 7.78
N VAL A 458 -24.09 12.84 6.61
CA VAL A 458 -25.24 13.04 5.73
C VAL A 458 -25.84 11.70 5.25
N SER A 459 -25.00 10.74 4.87
CA SER A 459 -25.46 9.42 4.43
C SER A 459 -26.15 8.63 5.54
N LEU A 460 -25.60 8.64 6.75
CA LEU A 460 -26.21 7.99 7.92
C LEU A 460 -27.54 8.65 8.31
N LEU A 461 -27.64 9.98 8.23
CA LEU A 461 -28.87 10.73 8.53
C LEU A 461 -29.97 10.51 7.47
N ALA A 462 -29.59 10.40 6.19
CA ALA A 462 -30.52 10.09 5.10
C ALA A 462 -30.95 8.61 5.13
N CYS A 463 -30.01 7.67 5.30
CA CYS A 463 -30.25 6.22 5.34
C CYS A 463 -30.80 5.71 6.68
N ARG A 464 -31.37 6.59 7.51
CA ARG A 464 -31.78 6.31 8.90
C ARG A 464 -32.71 5.10 9.07
N ALA A 465 -33.62 4.82 8.12
CA ALA A 465 -34.49 3.64 8.17
C ALA A 465 -33.89 2.39 7.50
N LEU A 466 -32.76 2.53 6.80
CA LEU A 466 -31.95 1.43 6.25
C LEU A 466 -30.90 0.93 7.26
N LEU A 467 -30.76 1.58 8.42
CA LEU A 467 -29.96 1.15 9.56
C LEU A 467 -30.83 0.37 10.55
N GLY A 468 -30.43 -0.86 10.90
CA GLY A 468 -31.18 -1.71 11.83
C GLY A 468 -31.08 -3.20 11.52
N GLY A 469 -31.92 -3.99 12.19
CA GLY A 469 -32.07 -5.42 11.95
C GLY A 469 -32.87 -5.75 10.68
N GLY A 470 -32.87 -7.02 10.29
CA GLY A 470 -33.47 -7.48 9.03
C GLY A 470 -32.53 -7.32 7.83
N ALA A 471 -32.92 -7.92 6.70
CA ALA A 471 -32.15 -7.86 5.46
C ALA A 471 -32.49 -6.59 4.67
N LEU A 472 -31.49 -5.98 4.03
CA LEU A 472 -31.74 -5.00 2.96
C LEU A 472 -32.22 -5.77 1.73
N ALA A 473 -33.41 -5.43 1.24
CA ALA A 473 -33.96 -5.98 0.01
C ALA A 473 -35.01 -5.03 -0.58
N GLY A 474 -35.14 -5.02 -1.91
CA GLY A 474 -36.10 -4.19 -2.62
C GLY A 474 -35.51 -3.46 -3.81
N GLY A 475 -36.38 -2.94 -4.69
CA GLY A 475 -35.99 -2.47 -6.02
C GLY A 475 -35.29 -3.59 -6.81
N ALA A 476 -34.02 -3.37 -7.16
CA ALA A 476 -33.15 -4.36 -7.79
C ALA A 476 -32.50 -5.36 -6.79
N LEU A 477 -32.55 -5.11 -5.49
CA LEU A 477 -31.83 -5.90 -4.49
C LEU A 477 -32.63 -7.10 -3.99
N LEU A 478 -32.10 -8.31 -4.17
CA LEU A 478 -32.56 -9.50 -3.44
C LEU A 478 -31.88 -9.60 -2.07
N PRO A 479 -32.54 -10.21 -1.05
CA PRO A 479 -31.91 -10.46 0.24
C PRO A 479 -30.62 -11.29 0.06
N ALA A 480 -29.53 -10.87 0.70
CA ALA A 480 -28.34 -11.71 0.79
C ALA A 480 -28.65 -13.01 1.60
N PRO A 481 -27.83 -14.07 1.46
CA PRO A 481 -27.66 -15.09 2.52
C PRO A 481 -27.19 -14.44 3.83
N SER A 482 -27.12 -15.18 4.94
CA SER A 482 -26.61 -14.65 6.22
C SER A 482 -25.08 -14.63 6.30
N ASP A 483 -24.41 -15.59 5.65
CA ASP A 483 -23.01 -15.93 5.89
C ASP A 483 -22.18 -15.95 4.60
N ALA A 484 -20.90 -15.57 4.71
CA ALA A 484 -19.97 -15.50 3.57
C ALA A 484 -19.72 -16.87 2.92
N SER A 485 -19.85 -17.96 3.69
CA SER A 485 -19.81 -19.35 3.20
C SER A 485 -20.79 -19.57 2.06
N ASP A 486 -22.00 -19.05 2.19
CA ASP A 486 -23.10 -19.31 1.26
C ASP A 486 -22.86 -18.62 -0.08
N LEU A 487 -22.26 -17.41 -0.05
CA LEU A 487 -21.84 -16.71 -1.26
C LEU A 487 -20.63 -17.37 -1.93
N TRP A 488 -19.71 -17.96 -1.16
CA TRP A 488 -18.60 -18.74 -1.72
C TRP A 488 -19.07 -20.04 -2.35
N ALA A 489 -19.97 -20.79 -1.71
CA ALA A 489 -20.61 -21.97 -2.27
C ALA A 489 -21.36 -21.61 -3.57
N ARG A 490 -22.27 -20.62 -3.51
CA ARG A 490 -22.99 -20.07 -4.68
C ARG A 490 -22.11 -19.64 -5.86
N TYR A 491 -20.82 -19.38 -5.64
CA TYR A 491 -19.87 -19.03 -6.70
C TYR A 491 -19.00 -20.21 -7.16
N ALA A 492 -18.69 -21.16 -6.27
CA ALA A 492 -17.81 -22.30 -6.55
C ALA A 492 -18.55 -23.58 -6.97
N ASP A 493 -19.79 -23.77 -6.54
CA ASP A 493 -20.60 -24.95 -6.84
C ASP A 493 -20.80 -25.10 -8.37
N GLY A 494 -20.72 -26.34 -8.87
CA GLY A 494 -20.96 -26.64 -10.29
C GLY A 494 -22.45 -26.83 -10.66
N TRP A 495 -23.35 -26.81 -9.67
CA TRP A 495 -24.79 -26.93 -9.84
C TRP A 495 -25.52 -25.93 -8.95
N HIS A 496 -26.47 -25.20 -9.53
CA HIS A 496 -27.24 -24.20 -8.81
C HIS A 496 -28.71 -24.64 -8.69
N PRO A 497 -29.27 -24.83 -7.48
CA PRO A 497 -30.65 -25.30 -7.28
C PRO A 497 -31.72 -24.21 -7.50
N VAL A 498 -31.50 -23.30 -8.45
CA VAL A 498 -32.38 -22.18 -8.80
C VAL A 498 -33.43 -22.64 -9.81
N GLY A 499 -34.71 -22.41 -9.54
CA GLY A 499 -35.79 -22.89 -10.41
C GLY A 499 -35.80 -24.43 -10.52
N ALA A 500 -35.64 -24.94 -11.75
CA ALA A 500 -35.46 -26.36 -12.05
C ALA A 500 -33.99 -26.85 -11.87
N GLY A 501 -33.07 -25.93 -11.63
CA GLY A 501 -31.65 -26.18 -11.49
C GLY A 501 -30.88 -26.16 -12.81
N ASP A 502 -29.66 -25.61 -12.76
CA ASP A 502 -28.79 -25.40 -13.91
C ASP A 502 -27.29 -25.46 -13.54
N THR A 503 -26.44 -25.45 -14.58
CA THR A 503 -24.96 -25.49 -14.54
C THR A 503 -24.33 -24.19 -15.06
N GLN A 504 -25.05 -23.06 -15.01
CA GLN A 504 -24.55 -21.78 -15.52
C GLN A 504 -23.52 -21.15 -14.57
N ALA A 505 -22.56 -20.42 -15.14
CA ALA A 505 -21.53 -19.77 -14.33
C ALA A 505 -22.07 -18.62 -13.49
N ALA A 506 -22.01 -18.77 -12.17
CA ALA A 506 -22.40 -17.77 -11.18
C ALA A 506 -21.78 -16.37 -11.45
N PRO A 507 -22.54 -15.28 -11.26
CA PRO A 507 -22.05 -13.94 -11.56
C PRO A 507 -20.88 -13.54 -10.62
N PRO A 508 -19.75 -13.05 -11.15
CA PRO A 508 -18.50 -12.90 -10.41
C PRO A 508 -18.54 -11.83 -9.31
N TYR A 509 -19.54 -10.95 -9.29
CA TYR A 509 -19.72 -10.04 -8.16
C TYR A 509 -20.01 -10.78 -6.84
N LEU A 510 -20.56 -12.02 -6.89
CA LEU A 510 -20.81 -12.81 -5.69
C LEU A 510 -19.51 -13.13 -4.96
N ALA A 511 -18.44 -13.50 -5.67
CA ALA A 511 -17.11 -13.70 -5.08
C ALA A 511 -16.53 -12.41 -4.49
N LEU A 512 -16.80 -11.24 -5.11
CA LEU A 512 -16.33 -9.95 -4.63
C LEU A 512 -17.09 -9.49 -3.37
N VAL A 513 -18.39 -9.78 -3.27
CA VAL A 513 -19.19 -9.56 -2.05
C VAL A 513 -18.83 -10.59 -0.97
N ALA A 514 -18.56 -11.86 -1.33
CA ALA A 514 -18.10 -12.90 -0.42
C ALA A 514 -16.74 -12.56 0.20
N LEU A 515 -15.80 -12.05 -0.60
CA LEU A 515 -14.50 -11.55 -0.13
C LEU A 515 -14.66 -10.39 0.86
N LEU A 516 -15.53 -9.41 0.55
CA LEU A 516 -15.81 -8.30 1.46
C LEU A 516 -16.49 -8.77 2.75
N ALA A 517 -17.46 -9.68 2.66
CA ALA A 517 -18.10 -10.31 3.81
C ALA A 517 -17.10 -11.10 4.67
N SER A 518 -16.16 -11.81 4.06
CA SER A 518 -15.09 -12.54 4.74
C SER A 518 -14.17 -11.60 5.53
N LEU A 519 -13.85 -10.42 4.98
CA LEU A 519 -13.12 -9.35 5.69
C LEU A 519 -13.94 -8.71 6.81
N LEU A 520 -15.27 -8.71 6.69
CA LEU A 520 -16.24 -8.19 7.66
C LEU A 520 -16.80 -9.30 8.58
N LEU A 521 -15.90 -10.15 9.08
CA LEU A 521 -16.17 -11.23 10.04
C LEU A 521 -17.22 -12.26 9.59
N GLY A 522 -17.38 -12.44 8.28
CA GLY A 522 -18.34 -13.36 7.65
C GLY A 522 -19.69 -12.74 7.29
N SER A 523 -20.01 -11.51 7.73
CA SER A 523 -21.37 -10.95 7.58
C SER A 523 -21.61 -10.33 6.20
N THR A 524 -22.36 -11.05 5.37
CA THR A 524 -22.87 -10.61 4.06
C THR A 524 -23.84 -9.43 4.17
N GLY A 525 -24.74 -9.47 5.16
CA GLY A 525 -25.70 -8.41 5.45
C GLY A 525 -25.00 -7.10 5.80
N LEU A 526 -23.90 -7.16 6.57
CA LEU A 526 -23.05 -6.01 6.86
C LEU A 526 -22.30 -5.55 5.60
N ALA A 527 -21.73 -6.47 4.81
CA ALA A 527 -21.06 -6.13 3.56
C ALA A 527 -21.97 -5.38 2.56
N VAL A 528 -23.19 -5.87 2.32
CA VAL A 528 -24.18 -5.20 1.45
C VAL A 528 -24.64 -3.87 2.06
N THR A 529 -24.80 -3.79 3.39
CA THR A 529 -25.11 -2.53 4.08
C THR A 529 -24.00 -1.49 3.86
N VAL A 530 -22.73 -1.88 3.99
CA VAL A 530 -21.57 -0.99 3.76
C VAL A 530 -21.51 -0.56 2.29
N LEU A 531 -21.64 -1.49 1.34
CA LEU A 531 -21.59 -1.17 -0.09
C LEU A 531 -22.68 -0.18 -0.53
N LEU A 532 -23.88 -0.26 0.05
CA LEU A 532 -24.98 0.66 -0.27
C LEU A 532 -24.93 1.95 0.55
N VAL A 533 -24.96 1.87 1.89
CA VAL A 533 -25.06 3.06 2.77
C VAL A 533 -23.77 3.90 2.74
N ALA A 534 -22.60 3.29 2.52
CA ALA A 534 -21.36 4.03 2.34
C ALA A 534 -21.04 4.39 0.87
N SER A 535 -21.88 4.05 -0.11
CA SER A 535 -21.63 4.37 -1.53
C SER A 535 -21.40 5.87 -1.76
N VAL A 536 -22.30 6.73 -1.27
CA VAL A 536 -22.21 8.19 -1.37
C VAL A 536 -20.91 8.76 -0.77
N PRO A 537 -20.55 8.50 0.51
CA PRO A 537 -19.30 9.02 1.08
C PRO A 537 -18.04 8.41 0.46
N LEU A 538 -18.05 7.12 0.09
CA LEU A 538 -16.91 6.48 -0.57
C LEU A 538 -16.71 6.98 -2.01
N ALA A 539 -17.79 7.26 -2.75
CA ALA A 539 -17.75 7.90 -4.07
C ALA A 539 -17.18 9.32 -4.00
N GLY A 540 -17.63 10.12 -3.04
CA GLY A 540 -17.07 11.45 -2.80
C GLY A 540 -15.59 11.42 -2.42
N PHE A 541 -15.19 10.52 -1.51
CA PHE A 541 -13.80 10.31 -1.14
C PHE A 541 -12.94 9.86 -2.34
N ALA A 542 -13.40 8.90 -3.12
CA ALA A 542 -12.76 8.45 -4.35
C ALA A 542 -12.59 9.60 -5.36
N ALA A 543 -13.60 10.44 -5.55
CA ALA A 543 -13.52 11.63 -6.40
C ALA A 543 -12.54 12.69 -5.87
N TYR A 544 -12.45 12.88 -4.54
CA TYR A 544 -11.48 13.80 -3.94
C TYR A 544 -10.03 13.33 -4.17
N PHE A 545 -9.78 12.02 -4.09
CA PHE A 545 -8.46 11.44 -4.40
C PHE A 545 -8.17 11.35 -5.90
N ALA A 546 -9.19 11.12 -6.74
CA ALA A 546 -9.07 11.09 -8.20
C ALA A 546 -8.77 12.47 -8.81
N SER A 547 -9.35 13.54 -8.25
CA SER A 547 -9.22 14.92 -8.75
C SER A 547 -7.92 15.63 -8.35
N ARG A 548 -7.12 15.09 -7.41
CA ARG A 548 -5.82 15.65 -6.98
C ARG A 548 -4.90 16.12 -8.14
N PRO A 549 -4.64 15.34 -9.20
CA PRO A 549 -3.80 15.78 -10.33
C PRO A 549 -4.52 16.63 -11.39
N LEU A 550 -5.82 16.87 -11.28
CA LEU A 550 -6.61 17.63 -12.27
C LEU A 550 -6.83 19.09 -11.86
N VAL A 551 -6.90 19.35 -10.56
CA VAL A 551 -7.34 20.63 -9.99
C VAL A 551 -6.47 20.99 -8.78
N GLU A 552 -5.80 22.13 -8.82
CA GLU A 552 -4.90 22.54 -7.74
C GLU A 552 -5.66 23.01 -6.50
N SER A 553 -6.77 23.74 -6.69
CA SER A 553 -7.59 24.27 -5.58
C SER A 553 -8.19 23.16 -4.69
N ARG A 554 -7.77 23.11 -3.42
CA ARG A 554 -8.29 22.19 -2.39
C ARG A 554 -9.82 22.32 -2.19
N LEU A 555 -10.36 23.53 -2.28
CA LEU A 555 -11.80 23.81 -2.12
C LEU A 555 -12.61 23.38 -3.37
N LEU A 556 -12.07 23.60 -4.57
CA LEU A 556 -12.74 23.20 -5.81
C LEU A 556 -12.78 21.66 -5.93
N ARG A 557 -11.72 20.97 -5.49
CA ARG A 557 -11.72 19.52 -5.32
C ARG A 557 -12.80 19.05 -4.34
N ALA A 558 -12.92 19.70 -3.17
CA ALA A 558 -13.95 19.36 -2.18
C ALA A 558 -15.38 19.52 -2.73
N TRP A 559 -15.67 20.65 -3.40
CA TRP A 559 -16.95 20.86 -4.09
C TRP A 559 -17.21 19.78 -5.14
N ALA A 560 -16.22 19.48 -6.00
CA ALA A 560 -16.38 18.50 -7.07
C ALA A 560 -16.65 17.08 -6.52
N SER A 561 -16.02 16.69 -5.41
CA SER A 561 -16.32 15.42 -4.73
C SER A 561 -17.72 15.37 -4.12
N VAL A 562 -18.23 16.46 -3.55
CA VAL A 562 -19.58 16.53 -3.00
C VAL A 562 -20.63 16.53 -4.12
N ALA A 563 -20.40 17.29 -5.19
CA ALA A 563 -21.24 17.30 -6.39
C ALA A 563 -21.26 15.94 -7.11
N TYR A 564 -20.16 15.19 -7.08
CA TYR A 564 -20.11 13.82 -7.60
C TYR A 564 -20.89 12.82 -6.71
N ALA A 565 -20.71 12.90 -5.39
CA ALA A 565 -21.41 12.04 -4.43
C ALA A 565 -22.95 12.19 -4.50
N PHE A 566 -23.44 13.39 -4.81
CA PHE A 566 -24.86 13.69 -4.99
C PHE A 566 -25.32 13.77 -6.47
N LEU A 567 -24.63 13.09 -7.39
CA LEU A 567 -25.22 12.83 -8.71
C LEU A 567 -26.49 11.98 -8.56
N PRO A 568 -27.59 12.27 -9.28
CA PRO A 568 -28.84 11.51 -9.15
C PRO A 568 -28.69 10.01 -9.44
N ALA A 569 -27.72 9.62 -10.29
CA ALA A 569 -27.38 8.22 -10.52
C ALA A 569 -26.80 7.50 -9.29
N ALA A 570 -26.11 8.20 -8.38
CA ALA A 570 -25.60 7.63 -7.14
C ALA A 570 -26.70 7.50 -6.07
N THR A 571 -27.49 8.56 -5.86
CA THR A 571 -28.60 8.53 -4.90
C THR A 571 -29.71 7.57 -5.33
N GLY A 572 -30.03 7.54 -6.63
CA GLY A 572 -31.00 6.62 -7.22
C GLY A 572 -30.52 5.16 -7.26
N ALA A 573 -29.21 4.92 -7.34
CA ALA A 573 -28.68 3.56 -7.23
C ALA A 573 -28.91 2.99 -5.82
N LEU A 574 -28.64 3.79 -4.78
CA LEU A 574 -28.87 3.42 -3.39
C LEU A 574 -30.36 3.17 -3.12
N ALA A 575 -31.23 4.16 -3.41
CA ALA A 575 -32.67 4.03 -3.20
C ALA A 575 -33.32 2.93 -4.05
N GLY A 576 -32.77 2.64 -5.23
CA GLY A 576 -33.21 1.59 -6.14
C GLY A 576 -32.63 0.20 -5.87
N GLY A 577 -31.71 0.03 -4.91
CA GLY A 577 -31.11 -1.26 -4.55
C GLY A 577 -30.07 -1.77 -5.55
N ARG A 578 -29.55 -0.87 -6.40
CA ARG A 578 -28.67 -1.17 -7.53
C ARG A 578 -27.22 -1.22 -7.10
N ILE A 579 -26.84 -2.36 -6.54
CA ILE A 579 -25.50 -2.60 -5.99
C ILE A 579 -24.39 -2.41 -7.04
N GLY A 580 -24.66 -2.70 -8.32
CA GLY A 580 -23.73 -2.46 -9.42
C GLY A 580 -23.35 -0.99 -9.59
N THR A 581 -24.34 -0.11 -9.74
CA THR A 581 -24.11 1.34 -9.89
C THR A 581 -23.59 1.98 -8.60
N ALA A 582 -23.99 1.48 -7.42
CA ALA A 582 -23.41 1.91 -6.14
C ALA A 582 -21.90 1.61 -6.06
N VAL A 583 -21.46 0.39 -6.43
CA VAL A 583 -20.03 0.04 -6.51
C VAL A 583 -19.32 0.83 -7.62
N LEU A 584 -19.99 1.06 -8.76
CA LEU A 584 -19.46 1.90 -9.83
C LEU A 584 -19.21 3.34 -9.36
N ALA A 585 -20.09 3.93 -8.56
CA ALA A 585 -19.89 5.28 -8.02
C ALA A 585 -18.62 5.38 -7.14
N ILE A 586 -18.28 4.32 -6.41
CA ILE A 586 -17.04 4.27 -5.62
C ILE A 586 -15.81 4.16 -6.53
N LEU A 587 -15.85 3.30 -7.56
CA LEU A 587 -14.66 2.94 -8.34
C LEU A 587 -14.43 3.82 -9.58
N LEU A 588 -15.47 4.43 -10.15
CA LEU A 588 -15.40 5.15 -11.41
C LEU A 588 -14.41 6.34 -11.41
N PRO A 589 -14.28 7.16 -10.35
CA PRO A 589 -13.27 8.23 -10.32
C PRO A 589 -11.83 7.66 -10.36
N LEU A 590 -11.61 6.52 -9.70
CA LEU A 590 -10.32 5.82 -9.72
C LEU A 590 -10.05 5.18 -11.08
N LEU A 591 -11.07 4.58 -11.70
CA LEU A 591 -11.02 4.02 -13.05
C LEU A 591 -10.69 5.10 -14.09
N ALA A 592 -11.35 6.26 -14.02
CA ALA A 592 -11.07 7.40 -14.88
C ALA A 592 -9.63 7.91 -14.72
N ARG A 593 -9.16 8.11 -13.48
CA ARG A 593 -7.76 8.49 -13.19
C ARG A 593 -6.76 7.44 -13.70
N ALA A 594 -7.05 6.15 -13.54
CA ALA A 594 -6.22 5.06 -14.04
C ALA A 594 -6.17 5.04 -15.58
N GLY A 595 -7.30 5.30 -16.26
CA GLY A 595 -7.38 5.38 -17.72
C GLY A 595 -6.58 6.54 -18.30
N VAL A 596 -6.68 7.73 -17.69
CA VAL A 596 -5.87 8.92 -18.08
C VAL A 596 -4.37 8.68 -17.85
N ALA A 597 -3.99 7.96 -16.79
CA ALA A 597 -2.60 7.58 -16.55
C ALA A 597 -2.09 6.46 -17.48
N ALA A 598 -2.93 5.50 -17.86
CA ALA A 598 -2.60 4.38 -18.73
C ALA A 598 -2.52 4.76 -20.21
N SER A 599 -3.28 5.77 -20.62
CA SER A 599 -3.27 6.35 -21.97
C SER A 599 -2.13 7.36 -22.22
N GLY A 600 -1.38 7.74 -21.19
CA GLY A 600 -0.35 8.78 -21.26
C GLY A 600 -0.90 10.22 -21.21
N LEU A 601 -2.22 10.41 -21.30
CA LEU A 601 -2.89 11.73 -21.30
C LEU A 601 -2.64 12.58 -20.04
N ALA A 602 -2.09 11.97 -18.97
CA ALA A 602 -1.66 12.67 -17.76
C ALA A 602 -0.39 13.54 -17.91
N HIS A 603 0.43 13.35 -18.97
CA HIS A 603 1.71 14.05 -19.12
C HIS A 603 1.73 14.96 -20.36
N SER A 604 2.05 16.24 -20.15
CA SER A 604 2.21 17.24 -21.22
C SER A 604 3.40 16.96 -22.14
N SER A 605 4.41 16.24 -21.66
CA SER A 605 5.59 15.81 -22.42
C SER A 605 5.33 14.68 -23.43
N GLY A 606 4.08 14.24 -23.60
CA GLY A 606 3.72 13.12 -24.49
C GLY A 606 4.17 11.75 -23.99
N ALA A 607 4.73 11.66 -22.78
CA ALA A 607 5.27 10.43 -22.20
C ALA A 607 4.24 9.28 -22.14
N ARG A 608 4.64 8.12 -22.68
CA ARG A 608 3.79 6.92 -22.81
C ARG A 608 3.28 6.43 -21.44
N GLY A 609 2.04 5.95 -21.40
CA GLY A 609 1.45 5.38 -20.20
C GLY A 609 2.24 4.17 -19.65
N SER A 610 2.53 4.20 -18.35
CA SER A 610 3.28 3.11 -17.68
C SER A 610 2.47 1.81 -17.63
N TRP A 611 3.13 0.67 -17.81
CA TRP A 611 2.49 -0.66 -17.72
C TRP A 611 1.75 -0.87 -16.39
N ARG A 612 2.25 -0.33 -15.27
CA ARG A 612 1.54 -0.38 -13.98
C ARG A 612 0.19 0.35 -14.03
N ALA A 613 0.11 1.49 -14.71
CA ALA A 613 -1.16 2.19 -14.91
C ALA A 613 -2.10 1.39 -15.83
N THR A 614 -1.56 0.76 -16.87
CA THR A 614 -2.30 -0.19 -17.74
C THR A 614 -2.93 -1.33 -16.92
N TRP A 615 -2.16 -1.99 -16.05
CA TRP A 615 -2.66 -3.07 -15.19
C TRP A 615 -3.60 -2.58 -14.09
N ALA A 616 -3.37 -1.40 -13.50
CA ALA A 616 -4.30 -0.80 -12.54
C ALA A 616 -5.65 -0.41 -13.18
N TYR A 617 -5.64 0.06 -14.42
CA TYR A 617 -6.85 0.28 -15.20
C TYR A 617 -7.55 -1.03 -15.54
N ALA A 618 -6.81 -2.06 -15.96
CA ALA A 618 -7.36 -3.39 -16.24
C ALA A 618 -7.99 -4.04 -15.00
N LEU A 619 -7.38 -3.93 -13.83
CA LEU A 619 -7.93 -4.40 -12.55
C LEU A 619 -9.23 -3.67 -12.19
N LEU A 620 -9.23 -2.34 -12.23
CA LEU A 620 -10.43 -1.54 -11.93
C LEU A 620 -11.54 -1.80 -12.94
N LEU A 621 -11.19 -1.92 -14.24
CA LEU A 621 -12.16 -2.23 -15.29
C LEU A 621 -12.78 -3.60 -15.04
N THR A 622 -11.96 -4.64 -14.79
CA THR A 622 -12.42 -5.99 -14.42
C THR A 622 -13.40 -5.94 -13.24
N PHE A 623 -13.05 -5.24 -12.15
CA PHE A 623 -13.94 -5.12 -10.99
C PHE A 623 -15.26 -4.41 -11.34
N THR A 624 -15.22 -3.33 -12.13
CA THR A 624 -16.45 -2.65 -12.57
C THR A 624 -17.27 -3.45 -13.57
N THR A 625 -16.66 -4.27 -14.43
CA THR A 625 -17.36 -5.14 -15.39
C THR A 625 -18.09 -6.28 -14.69
N ALA A 626 -17.54 -6.82 -13.59
CA ALA A 626 -18.19 -7.86 -12.78
C ALA A 626 -19.52 -7.41 -12.15
N PHE A 627 -19.64 -6.11 -11.83
CA PHE A 627 -20.82 -5.50 -11.21
C PHE A 627 -21.75 -4.81 -12.24
N THR A 628 -21.16 -4.15 -13.24
CA THR A 628 -21.85 -3.23 -14.15
C THR A 628 -21.27 -3.34 -15.57
N PRO A 629 -21.56 -4.44 -16.31
CA PRO A 629 -21.01 -4.75 -17.62
C PRO A 629 -20.90 -3.60 -18.64
N ILE A 630 -21.87 -2.68 -18.69
CA ILE A 630 -21.95 -1.58 -19.67
C ILE A 630 -20.74 -0.62 -19.65
N VAL A 631 -19.97 -0.62 -18.57
CA VAL A 631 -18.70 0.11 -18.46
C VAL A 631 -17.64 -0.44 -19.42
N TRP A 632 -17.65 -1.74 -19.74
CA TRP A 632 -16.69 -2.36 -20.65
C TRP A 632 -16.82 -1.88 -22.11
N PRO A 633 -17.99 -1.93 -22.79
CA PRO A 633 -18.11 -1.39 -24.14
C PRO A 633 -17.94 0.13 -24.19
N LEU A 634 -18.34 0.88 -23.15
CA LEU A 634 -18.06 2.31 -23.02
C LEU A 634 -16.54 2.58 -23.05
N ALA A 635 -15.80 1.86 -22.22
CA ALA A 635 -14.34 1.94 -22.15
C ALA A 635 -13.68 1.48 -23.47
N LEU A 636 -14.20 0.42 -24.10
CA LEU A 636 -13.71 -0.10 -25.39
C LEU A 636 -13.83 0.94 -26.50
N ILE A 637 -14.99 1.62 -26.62
CA ILE A 637 -15.22 2.68 -27.62
C ILE A 637 -14.20 3.82 -27.44
N LEU A 638 -13.96 4.25 -26.20
CA LEU A 638 -12.96 5.28 -25.89
C LEU A 638 -11.53 4.80 -26.18
N GLY A 639 -11.21 3.53 -25.87
CA GLY A 639 -9.92 2.91 -26.16
C GLY A 639 -9.65 2.80 -27.67
N LEU A 640 -10.66 2.40 -28.46
CA LEU A 640 -10.58 2.33 -29.91
C LEU A 640 -10.43 3.72 -30.55
N ALA A 641 -11.16 4.72 -30.05
CA ALA A 641 -11.00 6.10 -30.49
C ALA A 641 -9.58 6.63 -30.20
N LEU A 642 -9.03 6.35 -29.01
CA LEU A 642 -7.64 6.68 -28.67
C LEU A 642 -6.64 5.95 -29.58
N LEU A 643 -6.85 4.66 -29.86
CA LEU A 643 -5.98 3.85 -30.72
C LEU A 643 -6.02 4.33 -32.19
N ALA A 644 -7.19 4.76 -32.68
CA ALA A 644 -7.34 5.33 -34.03
C ALA A 644 -6.65 6.71 -34.17
N VAL A 645 -6.65 7.52 -33.11
CA VAL A 645 -5.86 8.77 -33.03
C VAL A 645 -4.36 8.45 -32.96
N ARG A 646 -3.97 7.43 -32.19
CA ARG A 646 -2.59 6.95 -32.01
C ARG A 646 -2.16 5.89 -33.04
N ARG A 647 -2.78 5.85 -34.23
CA ARG A 647 -2.57 4.77 -35.22
C ARG A 647 -1.14 4.61 -35.75
N ARG A 648 -0.28 5.61 -35.57
CA ARG A 648 1.17 5.54 -35.90
C ARG A 648 2.01 4.83 -34.82
N GLU A 649 1.44 4.57 -33.64
CA GLU A 649 2.12 3.96 -32.49
C GLU A 649 1.50 2.60 -32.10
N LEU A 650 0.91 1.87 -33.07
CA LEU A 650 0.17 0.62 -32.85
C LEU A 650 0.98 -0.46 -32.14
N SER A 651 2.29 -0.58 -32.42
CA SER A 651 3.17 -1.52 -31.72
C SER A 651 3.32 -1.22 -30.22
N ALA A 652 3.23 0.05 -29.82
CA ALA A 652 3.35 0.47 -28.43
C ALA A 652 2.02 0.47 -27.66
N TYR A 653 0.91 0.84 -28.32
CA TYR A 653 -0.41 0.91 -27.69
C TYR A 653 -1.26 -0.35 -27.87
N GLY A 654 -1.06 -1.15 -28.91
CA GLY A 654 -1.79 -2.40 -29.17
C GLY A 654 -1.69 -3.42 -28.03
N PRO A 655 -0.48 -3.79 -27.56
CA PRO A 655 -0.31 -4.71 -26.43
C PRO A 655 -0.93 -4.16 -25.12
N ARG A 656 -0.89 -2.84 -24.91
CA ARG A 656 -1.55 -2.18 -23.77
C ARG A 656 -3.07 -2.28 -23.88
N PHE A 657 -3.64 -1.99 -25.05
CA PHE A 657 -5.07 -2.08 -25.34
C PHE A 657 -5.58 -3.51 -25.12
N LEU A 658 -4.86 -4.53 -25.64
CA LEU A 658 -5.18 -5.94 -25.41
C LEU A 658 -5.14 -6.30 -23.92
N ALA A 659 -4.14 -5.83 -23.18
CA ALA A 659 -4.06 -6.04 -21.72
C ALA A 659 -5.20 -5.32 -20.96
N GLN A 660 -5.71 -4.19 -21.45
CA GLN A 660 -6.80 -3.44 -20.82
C GLN A 660 -8.17 -4.07 -21.05
N PHE A 661 -8.47 -4.53 -22.27
CA PHE A 661 -9.80 -4.99 -22.66
C PHE A 661 -9.95 -6.51 -22.69
N GLY A 662 -8.88 -7.25 -22.98
CA GLY A 662 -8.86 -8.71 -22.93
C GLY A 662 -8.83 -9.26 -21.50
N THR A 663 -8.14 -8.60 -20.57
CA THR A 663 -8.04 -9.07 -19.17
C THR A 663 -9.39 -9.15 -18.44
N PRO A 664 -10.29 -8.14 -18.51
CA PRO A 664 -11.64 -8.27 -17.96
C PRO A 664 -12.41 -9.46 -18.53
N LEU A 665 -12.29 -9.75 -19.82
CA LEU A 665 -12.96 -10.91 -20.42
C LEU A 665 -12.34 -12.23 -19.95
N LEU A 666 -11.01 -12.32 -19.90
CA LEU A 666 -10.30 -13.54 -19.49
C LEU A 666 -10.51 -13.86 -17.99
N VAL A 667 -10.42 -12.85 -17.11
CA VAL A 667 -10.52 -13.03 -15.66
C VAL A 667 -11.97 -13.24 -15.20
N LEU A 668 -12.96 -12.80 -15.97
CA LEU A 668 -14.39 -13.01 -15.69
C LEU A 668 -15.02 -14.12 -16.55
N ALA A 669 -14.23 -14.85 -17.35
CA ALA A 669 -14.73 -16.02 -18.08
C ALA A 669 -15.06 -17.17 -17.11
N PRO A 670 -15.98 -18.09 -17.49
CA PRO A 670 -16.77 -18.08 -18.73
C PRO A 670 -17.96 -17.10 -18.70
N TRP A 671 -18.34 -16.53 -17.55
CA TRP A 671 -19.46 -15.59 -17.42
C TRP A 671 -19.36 -14.38 -18.37
N SER A 672 -18.17 -13.82 -18.56
CA SER A 672 -17.92 -12.73 -19.51
C SER A 672 -18.31 -13.05 -20.96
N LEU A 673 -18.32 -14.34 -21.32
CA LEU A 673 -18.63 -14.81 -22.66
C LEU A 673 -20.15 -14.90 -22.90
N THR A 674 -20.96 -15.11 -21.85
CA THR A 674 -22.43 -15.12 -21.95
C THR A 674 -23.00 -13.71 -22.18
N LEU A 675 -22.20 -12.66 -21.94
CA LEU A 675 -22.53 -11.27 -22.24
C LEU A 675 -22.35 -10.89 -23.72
N LEU A 676 -21.66 -11.72 -24.53
CA LEU A 676 -21.42 -11.40 -25.94
C LEU A 676 -22.60 -11.82 -26.83
N PRO A 677 -22.99 -11.01 -27.84
CA PRO A 677 -22.48 -9.67 -28.16
C PRO A 677 -23.20 -8.52 -27.43
N PHE A 678 -24.41 -8.73 -26.88
CA PHE A 678 -25.31 -7.63 -26.44
C PHE A 678 -25.71 -7.66 -24.96
N GLY A 679 -25.32 -8.66 -24.18
CA GLY A 679 -25.67 -8.79 -22.75
C GLY A 679 -25.04 -7.71 -21.84
N PHE A 680 -24.10 -6.93 -22.34
CA PHE A 680 -23.42 -5.86 -21.59
C PHE A 680 -24.34 -4.73 -21.08
N PHE A 681 -25.61 -4.63 -21.49
CA PHE A 681 -26.55 -3.66 -20.92
C PHE A 681 -27.13 -4.05 -19.54
N LYS A 682 -26.85 -5.28 -19.06
CA LYS A 682 -27.25 -5.74 -17.72
C LYS A 682 -26.42 -5.10 -16.58
N GLU A 683 -26.94 -5.22 -15.37
CA GLU A 683 -26.35 -4.77 -14.10
C GLU A 683 -26.54 -5.89 -13.05
N ALA A 684 -25.67 -5.98 -12.04
CA ALA A 684 -25.86 -6.89 -10.91
C ALA A 684 -27.15 -6.57 -10.11
N GLY A 685 -27.97 -7.60 -9.87
CA GLY A 685 -29.29 -7.51 -9.26
C GLY A 685 -30.45 -7.88 -10.21
N LEU A 686 -31.68 -7.66 -9.74
CA LEU A 686 -32.91 -7.84 -10.54
C LEU A 686 -33.06 -6.71 -11.58
N GLU A 687 -33.58 -7.07 -12.76
CA GLU A 687 -33.98 -6.12 -13.81
C GLU A 687 -35.22 -5.29 -13.38
N TYR A 688 -34.98 -4.26 -12.55
CA TYR A 688 -36.01 -3.40 -11.96
C TYR A 688 -36.37 -2.19 -12.86
N GLY A 689 -37.00 -2.50 -14.00
CA GLY A 689 -37.61 -1.51 -14.91
C GLY A 689 -36.63 -0.65 -15.74
N ALA A 690 -37.16 -0.05 -16.80
CA ALA A 690 -36.46 0.94 -17.62
C ALA A 690 -36.44 2.32 -16.94
N SER A 691 -35.46 3.16 -17.27
CA SER A 691 -35.42 4.54 -16.79
C SER A 691 -36.50 5.41 -17.45
N ALA A 692 -37.44 5.90 -16.64
CA ALA A 692 -38.48 6.84 -17.07
C ALA A 692 -37.96 8.29 -17.25
N ALA A 693 -36.71 8.46 -17.68
CA ALA A 693 -36.07 9.76 -17.85
C ALA A 693 -36.46 10.42 -19.18
N SER A 694 -36.79 11.71 -19.14
CA SER A 694 -36.91 12.54 -20.33
C SER A 694 -35.54 12.92 -20.90
N ALA A 695 -35.53 13.45 -22.13
CA ALA A 695 -34.31 13.99 -22.72
C ALA A 695 -33.68 15.13 -21.87
N LEU A 696 -34.49 15.90 -21.13
CA LEU A 696 -33.99 16.96 -20.23
C LEU A 696 -33.40 16.39 -18.94
N ASP A 697 -33.94 15.29 -18.41
CA ASP A 697 -33.37 14.59 -17.25
C ASP A 697 -31.99 14.01 -17.62
N LEU A 698 -31.88 13.33 -18.76
CA LEU A 698 -30.61 12.76 -19.24
C LEU A 698 -29.54 13.84 -19.49
N LEU A 699 -29.91 14.98 -20.08
CA LEU A 699 -29.02 16.16 -20.22
C LEU A 699 -28.66 16.79 -18.86
N GLY A 700 -29.53 16.67 -17.86
CA GLY A 700 -29.28 17.03 -16.46
C GLY A 700 -28.48 15.98 -15.67
N ALA A 701 -27.98 14.92 -16.31
CA ALA A 701 -27.32 13.76 -15.69
C ALA A 701 -28.20 13.00 -14.67
N SER A 702 -29.53 13.02 -14.84
CA SER A 702 -30.48 12.23 -14.07
C SER A 702 -31.02 11.05 -14.88
N PRO A 703 -30.87 9.79 -14.39
CA PRO A 703 -31.43 8.60 -15.04
C PRO A 703 -32.90 8.35 -14.68
N GLY A 704 -33.54 9.21 -13.88
CA GLY A 704 -34.93 9.00 -13.44
C GLY A 704 -35.13 7.77 -12.54
N GLY A 705 -36.34 7.63 -12.02
CA GLY A 705 -36.72 6.57 -11.07
C GLY A 705 -36.53 6.96 -9.59
N PRO A 706 -36.72 6.01 -8.66
CA PRO A 706 -36.68 6.28 -7.21
C PRO A 706 -35.36 6.89 -6.74
N GLY A 707 -35.41 7.83 -5.81
CA GLY A 707 -34.21 8.51 -5.27
C GLY A 707 -33.48 9.44 -6.25
N THR A 708 -34.02 9.67 -7.45
CA THR A 708 -33.52 10.67 -8.40
C THR A 708 -34.33 11.95 -8.34
N VAL A 709 -33.71 13.09 -8.61
CA VAL A 709 -34.41 14.35 -8.89
C VAL A 709 -34.68 14.47 -10.38
N SER A 710 -35.86 14.99 -10.75
CA SER A 710 -36.19 15.30 -12.15
C SER A 710 -35.85 16.74 -12.49
N GLY A 711 -35.51 16.98 -13.75
CA GLY A 711 -35.28 18.29 -14.33
C GLY A 711 -33.88 18.86 -14.12
N LEU A 712 -33.76 20.15 -14.39
CA LEU A 712 -32.50 20.85 -14.61
C LEU A 712 -31.71 21.24 -13.33
N MET A 713 -31.83 20.47 -12.24
CA MET A 713 -31.15 20.79 -10.96
C MET A 713 -29.61 20.84 -11.06
N LEU A 714 -29.00 20.06 -11.96
CA LEU A 714 -27.56 20.10 -12.24
C LEU A 714 -27.19 20.92 -13.48
N PHE A 715 -28.11 21.68 -14.07
CA PHE A 715 -27.85 22.47 -15.28
C PHE A 715 -26.74 23.53 -15.08
N GLY A 716 -26.51 23.99 -13.86
CA GLY A 716 -25.32 24.79 -13.52
C GLY A 716 -24.01 24.10 -13.90
N VAL A 717 -23.88 22.80 -13.63
CA VAL A 717 -22.70 21.99 -14.00
C VAL A 717 -22.58 21.85 -15.52
N VAL A 718 -23.70 21.66 -16.22
CA VAL A 718 -23.73 21.62 -17.70
C VAL A 718 -23.25 22.96 -18.28
N LEU A 719 -23.75 24.09 -17.76
CA LEU A 719 -23.32 25.44 -18.16
C LEU A 719 -21.84 25.69 -17.84
N ALA A 720 -21.33 25.20 -16.70
CA ALA A 720 -19.91 25.31 -16.35
C ALA A 720 -19.01 24.46 -17.26
N ALA A 721 -19.43 23.25 -17.62
CA ALA A 721 -18.72 22.39 -18.57
C ALA A 721 -18.74 22.97 -20.00
N LEU A 722 -19.82 23.66 -20.40
CA LEU A 722 -19.90 24.40 -21.67
C LEU A 722 -19.01 25.65 -21.64
N ALA A 723 -19.03 26.42 -20.55
CA ALA A 723 -18.15 27.58 -20.36
C ALA A 723 -16.66 27.17 -20.36
N ALA A 724 -16.33 25.96 -19.89
CA ALA A 724 -14.98 25.41 -19.96
C ALA A 724 -14.45 25.27 -21.40
N LEU A 725 -15.29 25.05 -22.41
CA LEU A 725 -14.88 24.99 -23.82
C LEU A 725 -14.33 26.34 -24.34
N LEU A 726 -14.69 27.46 -23.69
CA LEU A 726 -14.17 28.79 -24.01
C LEU A 726 -12.77 29.04 -23.42
N ARG A 727 -12.23 28.13 -22.59
CA ARG A 727 -10.87 28.21 -22.06
C ARG A 727 -9.86 27.84 -23.16
N THR A 728 -8.81 28.62 -23.34
CA THR A 728 -7.69 28.36 -24.28
C THR A 728 -6.74 27.28 -23.76
N ASP A 729 -6.40 27.35 -22.48
CA ASP A 729 -5.45 26.49 -21.78
C ASP A 729 -6.14 25.23 -21.22
N ARG A 730 -5.34 24.16 -21.01
CA ARG A 730 -5.81 22.81 -20.64
C ARG A 730 -6.88 22.19 -21.55
N GLN A 731 -7.09 22.72 -22.77
CA GLN A 731 -8.11 22.22 -23.71
C GLN A 731 -8.03 20.72 -24.01
N ALA A 732 -6.85 20.09 -23.98
CA ALA A 732 -6.74 18.65 -24.16
C ALA A 732 -7.56 17.87 -23.12
N GLY A 733 -7.50 18.25 -21.84
CA GLY A 733 -8.28 17.63 -20.76
C GLY A 733 -9.78 17.94 -20.84
N ILE A 734 -10.14 19.16 -21.28
CA ILE A 734 -11.54 19.57 -21.42
C ILE A 734 -12.19 18.87 -22.63
N ARG A 735 -11.49 18.75 -23.77
CA ARG A 735 -11.95 18.02 -24.95
C ARG A 735 -12.08 16.51 -24.68
N THR A 736 -11.12 15.89 -23.99
CA THR A 736 -11.23 14.45 -23.65
C THR A 736 -12.38 14.19 -22.67
N ALA A 737 -12.59 15.05 -21.67
CA ALA A 737 -13.77 14.98 -20.81
C ALA A 737 -15.08 15.10 -21.62
N TRP A 738 -15.16 16.02 -22.58
CA TRP A 738 -16.33 16.14 -23.45
C TRP A 738 -16.55 14.94 -24.39
N VAL A 739 -15.49 14.29 -24.89
CA VAL A 739 -15.62 13.03 -25.66
C VAL A 739 -16.18 11.91 -24.78
N VAL A 740 -15.70 11.76 -23.54
CA VAL A 740 -16.26 10.79 -22.58
C VAL A 740 -17.72 11.10 -22.29
N ALA A 741 -18.06 12.37 -22.07
CA ALA A 741 -19.44 12.81 -21.83
C ALA A 741 -20.38 12.45 -23.01
N LEU A 742 -19.97 12.70 -24.25
CA LEU A 742 -20.79 12.41 -25.42
C LEU A 742 -21.01 10.90 -25.63
N VAL A 743 -19.97 10.08 -25.49
CA VAL A 743 -20.09 8.61 -25.57
C VAL A 743 -20.99 8.06 -24.45
N ALA A 744 -20.83 8.56 -23.23
CA ALA A 744 -21.66 8.19 -22.09
C ALA A 744 -23.14 8.61 -22.27
N LEU A 745 -23.41 9.80 -22.81
CA LEU A 745 -24.77 10.28 -23.08
C LEU A 745 -25.46 9.45 -24.18
N VAL A 746 -24.74 9.05 -25.23
CA VAL A 746 -25.29 8.14 -26.27
C VAL A 746 -25.64 6.78 -25.66
N LEU A 747 -24.77 6.19 -24.83
CA LEU A 747 -25.08 4.93 -24.15
C LEU A 747 -26.21 5.08 -23.13
N ALA A 748 -26.34 6.23 -22.46
CA ALA A 748 -27.48 6.52 -21.59
C ALA A 748 -28.79 6.51 -22.39
N VAL A 749 -28.86 7.22 -23.52
CA VAL A 749 -30.04 7.24 -24.41
C VAL A 749 -30.38 5.83 -24.93
N LEU A 750 -29.37 5.04 -25.33
CA LEU A 750 -29.58 3.66 -25.80
C LEU A 750 -30.08 2.72 -24.70
N SER A 751 -29.57 2.85 -23.47
CA SER A 751 -30.06 2.08 -22.32
C SER A 751 -31.48 2.49 -21.90
N ASN A 752 -31.85 3.76 -22.05
CA ASN A 752 -33.07 4.35 -21.48
C ASN A 752 -34.39 3.68 -21.91
N SER A 753 -34.41 3.02 -23.08
CA SER A 753 -35.59 2.34 -23.62
C SER A 753 -35.77 0.90 -23.11
N SER A 754 -34.74 0.30 -22.52
CA SER A 754 -34.65 -1.15 -22.25
C SER A 754 -34.22 -1.49 -20.83
N THR A 755 -33.40 -0.64 -20.23
CA THR A 755 -32.72 -0.82 -18.95
C THR A 755 -32.69 0.53 -18.22
N TRP A 756 -31.97 0.64 -17.09
CA TRP A 756 -31.86 1.89 -16.34
C TRP A 756 -30.57 2.62 -16.69
N ALA A 757 -30.67 3.86 -17.15
CA ALA A 757 -29.53 4.65 -17.66
C ALA A 757 -28.52 5.13 -16.59
N GLY A 758 -28.63 4.69 -15.33
CA GLY A 758 -27.80 5.12 -14.22
C GLY A 758 -26.29 4.95 -14.43
N PRO A 759 -25.77 3.77 -14.81
CA PRO A 759 -24.35 3.58 -15.09
C PRO A 759 -23.78 4.58 -16.09
N ALA A 760 -24.51 4.87 -17.15
CA ALA A 760 -24.06 5.74 -18.23
C ALA A 760 -24.21 7.23 -17.86
N THR A 761 -25.31 7.64 -17.21
CA THR A 761 -25.48 9.01 -16.69
C THR A 761 -24.49 9.33 -15.57
N LEU A 762 -24.04 8.35 -14.79
CA LEU A 762 -22.97 8.49 -13.80
C LEU A 762 -21.60 8.81 -14.44
N VAL A 763 -21.28 8.17 -15.58
CA VAL A 763 -20.07 8.48 -16.38
C VAL A 763 -20.18 9.85 -17.03
N TYR A 764 -21.36 10.19 -17.58
CA TYR A 764 -21.65 11.52 -18.12
C TYR A 764 -21.48 12.62 -17.06
N GLY A 765 -22.05 12.43 -15.86
CA GLY A 765 -21.94 13.36 -14.74
C GLY A 765 -20.50 13.57 -14.25
N LEU A 766 -19.71 12.49 -14.11
CA LEU A 766 -18.29 12.61 -13.78
C LEU A 766 -17.51 13.38 -14.85
N ALA A 767 -17.80 13.12 -16.13
CA ALA A 767 -17.13 13.78 -17.25
C ALA A 767 -17.46 15.28 -17.31
N LEU A 768 -18.72 15.67 -17.13
CA LEU A 768 -19.13 17.07 -17.02
C LEU A 768 -18.51 17.76 -15.79
N LEU A 769 -18.54 17.12 -14.61
CA LEU A 769 -17.89 17.66 -13.40
C LEU A 769 -16.38 17.83 -13.58
N SER A 770 -15.72 16.92 -14.29
CA SER A 770 -14.30 17.03 -14.63
C SER A 770 -14.03 18.22 -15.57
N ALA A 771 -14.84 18.39 -16.62
CA ALA A 771 -14.74 19.54 -17.53
C ALA A 771 -15.01 20.87 -16.81
N ALA A 772 -16.05 20.94 -15.96
CA ALA A 772 -16.39 22.12 -15.17
C ALA A 772 -15.28 22.47 -14.16
N ALA A 773 -14.74 21.49 -13.43
CA ALA A 773 -13.69 21.73 -12.44
C ALA A 773 -12.35 22.14 -13.08
N VAL A 774 -11.95 21.52 -14.19
CA VAL A 774 -10.75 21.95 -14.96
C VAL A 774 -10.97 23.32 -15.64
N GLY A 775 -12.21 23.64 -16.03
CA GLY A 775 -12.58 24.98 -16.52
C GLY A 775 -12.50 26.06 -15.44
N ALA A 776 -12.95 25.75 -14.23
CA ALA A 776 -12.98 26.66 -13.08
C ALA A 776 -11.64 26.80 -12.34
N ASP A 777 -10.68 25.88 -12.52
CA ASP A 777 -9.38 25.99 -11.85
C ASP A 777 -8.63 27.26 -12.28
N GLY A 778 -8.11 28.02 -11.31
CA GLY A 778 -7.54 29.36 -11.56
C GLY A 778 -8.53 30.43 -12.04
N ALA A 779 -9.85 30.24 -11.94
CA ALA A 779 -10.83 31.25 -12.41
C ALA A 779 -10.78 32.57 -11.61
N ARG A 780 -10.48 32.52 -10.30
CA ARG A 780 -10.44 33.73 -9.45
C ARG A 780 -9.37 34.73 -9.90
N ALA A 781 -8.20 34.27 -10.34
CA ALA A 781 -7.15 35.13 -10.89
C ALA A 781 -7.59 35.76 -12.21
N ARG A 782 -8.02 34.92 -13.18
CA ARG A 782 -8.50 35.34 -14.51
C ARG A 782 -9.68 36.32 -14.48
N VAL A 783 -10.51 36.30 -13.43
CA VAL A 783 -11.59 37.27 -13.21
C VAL A 783 -11.08 38.59 -12.61
N ALA A 784 -10.08 38.55 -11.73
CA ALA A 784 -9.44 39.75 -11.18
C ALA A 784 -8.56 40.48 -12.22
N GLU A 785 -8.03 39.76 -13.21
CA GLU A 785 -7.27 40.28 -14.35
C GLU A 785 -8.15 40.98 -15.42
N GLN A 786 -9.49 40.90 -15.32
CA GLN A 786 -10.42 41.44 -16.31
C GLN A 786 -11.27 42.58 -15.75
N SER A 787 -11.45 43.63 -16.54
CA SER A 787 -12.34 44.75 -16.22
C SER A 787 -13.81 44.30 -16.09
N PHE A 788 -14.56 44.99 -15.23
CA PHE A 788 -15.94 44.61 -14.92
C PHE A 788 -16.83 44.70 -16.17
N GLY A 789 -17.55 43.61 -16.45
CA GLY A 789 -18.40 43.48 -17.63
C GLY A 789 -19.25 42.21 -17.61
N TRP A 790 -20.17 42.07 -18.57
CA TRP A 790 -21.28 41.10 -18.56
C TRP A 790 -20.89 39.63 -18.29
N ARG A 791 -19.65 39.23 -18.62
CA ARG A 791 -19.14 37.88 -18.34
C ARG A 791 -19.07 37.55 -16.85
N GLN A 792 -18.83 38.55 -15.99
CA GLN A 792 -18.68 38.38 -14.55
C GLN A 792 -20.00 38.02 -13.83
N PRO A 793 -21.13 38.73 -14.00
CA PRO A 793 -22.41 38.29 -13.43
C PRO A 793 -22.91 36.97 -14.03
N VAL A 794 -22.63 36.67 -15.31
CA VAL A 794 -22.93 35.36 -15.90
C VAL A 794 -22.11 34.25 -15.23
N ALA A 795 -20.81 34.45 -15.01
CA ALA A 795 -19.97 33.50 -14.28
C ALA A 795 -20.43 33.33 -12.82
N ALA A 796 -20.87 34.41 -12.16
CA ALA A 796 -21.42 34.35 -10.81
C ALA A 796 -22.74 33.55 -10.75
N LEU A 797 -23.64 33.73 -11.73
CA LEU A 797 -24.88 32.94 -11.84
C LEU A 797 -24.58 31.45 -12.08
N ILE A 798 -23.63 31.12 -12.96
CA ILE A 798 -23.21 29.73 -13.21
C ILE A 798 -22.60 29.12 -11.94
N ALA A 799 -21.73 29.85 -11.23
CA ALA A 799 -21.13 29.40 -9.97
C ALA A 799 -22.17 29.20 -8.87
N PHE A 800 -23.16 30.10 -8.75
CA PHE A 800 -24.28 29.96 -7.82
C PHE A 800 -25.12 28.71 -8.14
N ALA A 801 -25.46 28.48 -9.41
CA ALA A 801 -26.18 27.28 -9.83
C ALA A 801 -25.37 25.98 -9.57
N CYS A 802 -24.05 26.00 -9.78
CA CYS A 802 -23.15 24.91 -9.45
C CYS A 802 -23.07 24.58 -7.95
N ALA A 803 -23.22 25.59 -7.09
CA ALA A 803 -23.24 25.40 -5.64
C ALA A 803 -24.64 24.95 -5.15
N ALA A 804 -25.70 25.59 -5.63
CA ALA A 804 -27.07 25.36 -5.19
C ALA A 804 -27.57 23.95 -5.54
N GLY A 805 -27.32 23.45 -6.77
CA GLY A 805 -27.82 22.15 -7.23
C GLY A 805 -27.49 20.98 -6.27
N PRO A 806 -26.20 20.68 -6.04
CA PRO A 806 -25.80 19.61 -5.12
C PRO A 806 -26.27 19.81 -3.67
N LEU A 807 -26.34 21.05 -3.18
CA LEU A 807 -26.81 21.35 -1.83
C LEU A 807 -28.32 21.11 -1.68
N LEU A 808 -29.12 21.46 -2.69
CA LEU A 808 -30.56 21.19 -2.72
C LEU A 808 -30.86 19.68 -2.83
N ILE A 809 -30.07 18.94 -3.62
CA ILE A 809 -30.17 17.46 -3.70
C ILE A 809 -29.83 16.85 -2.33
N ALA A 810 -28.72 17.25 -1.70
CA ALA A 810 -28.32 16.75 -0.40
C ALA A 810 -29.36 17.06 0.70
N ALA A 811 -29.88 18.30 0.74
CA ALA A 811 -30.93 18.69 1.68
C ALA A 811 -32.24 17.92 1.44
N GLY A 812 -32.67 17.76 0.18
CA GLY A 812 -33.83 16.96 -0.18
C GLY A 812 -33.71 15.49 0.23
N TRP A 813 -32.51 14.92 0.09
CA TRP A 813 -32.20 13.54 0.49
C TRP A 813 -32.14 13.34 2.01
N ILE A 814 -31.62 14.32 2.76
CA ILE A 814 -31.70 14.32 4.23
C ILE A 814 -33.16 14.37 4.68
N ILE A 815 -33.97 15.27 4.10
CA ILE A 815 -35.37 15.47 4.49
C ILE A 815 -36.22 14.25 4.13
N GLY A 816 -36.24 13.86 2.85
CA GLY A 816 -37.04 12.74 2.35
C GLY A 816 -36.57 11.36 2.83
N GLY A 817 -35.30 11.25 3.23
CA GLY A 817 -34.65 9.96 3.50
C GLY A 817 -34.04 9.35 2.22
N ALA A 818 -33.22 8.32 2.42
CA ALA A 818 -32.71 7.47 1.34
C ALA A 818 -33.66 6.30 1.00
N ASP A 819 -34.74 6.19 1.76
CA ASP A 819 -35.73 5.13 1.75
C ASP A 819 -36.49 5.14 0.41
N GLY A 820 -36.70 3.96 -0.18
CA GLY A 820 -37.23 3.84 -1.54
C GLY A 820 -37.98 2.52 -1.73
N PRO A 821 -37.95 1.90 -2.92
CA PRO A 821 -38.35 0.50 -3.04
C PRO A 821 -37.42 -0.45 -2.27
N VAL A 822 -36.25 0.00 -1.77
CA VAL A 822 -35.39 -0.69 -0.80
C VAL A 822 -35.85 -0.39 0.62
N GLU A 823 -35.96 -1.44 1.43
CA GLU A 823 -36.32 -1.38 2.84
C GLU A 823 -35.54 -2.42 3.67
N ARG A 824 -35.54 -2.28 5.00
CA ARG A 824 -35.20 -3.36 5.93
C ARG A 824 -36.43 -4.24 6.13
N ARG A 825 -36.34 -5.52 5.80
CA ARG A 825 -37.45 -6.48 5.96
C ARG A 825 -36.97 -7.88 6.31
N ASP A 826 -37.92 -8.76 6.59
CA ASP A 826 -37.69 -10.19 6.68
C ASP A 826 -37.10 -10.70 5.33
N PRO A 827 -35.96 -11.42 5.32
CA PRO A 827 -35.44 -12.06 4.11
C PRO A 827 -36.34 -13.19 3.57
N VAL A 828 -37.28 -13.71 4.36
CA VAL A 828 -38.23 -14.74 3.93
C VAL A 828 -39.35 -14.11 3.07
N GLN A 829 -39.44 -14.54 1.81
CA GLN A 829 -40.39 -14.01 0.81
C GLN A 829 -41.68 -14.84 0.66
N VAL A 830 -41.77 -15.97 1.36
CA VAL A 830 -42.95 -16.85 1.43
C VAL A 830 -43.42 -16.95 2.89
N PRO A 831 -44.66 -17.36 3.19
CA PRO A 831 -45.09 -17.56 4.58
C PRO A 831 -44.15 -18.53 5.32
N ALA A 832 -43.82 -18.27 6.58
CA ALA A 832 -42.77 -19.01 7.30
C ALA A 832 -42.95 -20.54 7.29
N PHE A 833 -44.20 -21.04 7.41
CA PHE A 833 -44.47 -22.49 7.33
C PHE A 833 -44.20 -23.09 5.93
N VAL A 834 -44.29 -22.30 4.86
CA VAL A 834 -43.95 -22.71 3.48
C VAL A 834 -42.43 -22.78 3.31
N ALA A 835 -41.70 -21.83 3.90
CA ALA A 835 -40.23 -21.86 3.95
C ALA A 835 -39.72 -23.10 4.70
N GLU A 836 -40.34 -23.41 5.84
CA GLU A 836 -40.03 -24.59 6.67
C GLU A 836 -40.39 -25.91 5.97
N GLU A 837 -41.59 -26.05 5.40
CA GLU A 837 -42.00 -27.27 4.66
C GLU A 837 -41.07 -27.51 3.44
N SER A 838 -40.60 -26.44 2.80
CA SER A 838 -39.60 -26.51 1.71
C SER A 838 -38.21 -26.94 2.17
N GLY A 839 -37.88 -26.80 3.46
CA GLY A 839 -36.63 -27.28 4.07
C GLY A 839 -36.66 -28.76 4.47
N THR A 840 -37.84 -29.40 4.47
CA THR A 840 -38.00 -30.81 4.85
C THR A 840 -37.36 -31.78 3.86
N ARG A 841 -37.34 -33.07 4.22
CA ARG A 841 -36.86 -34.20 3.41
C ARG A 841 -37.43 -34.24 1.98
N ASP A 842 -38.63 -33.69 1.76
CA ASP A 842 -39.32 -33.75 0.47
C ASP A 842 -38.93 -32.56 -0.44
N GLN A 843 -38.22 -31.55 0.08
CA GLN A 843 -37.59 -30.43 -0.66
C GLN A 843 -38.54 -29.71 -1.64
N ALA A 844 -39.78 -29.50 -1.18
CA ALA A 844 -40.86 -28.89 -1.93
C ALA A 844 -40.52 -27.49 -2.44
N ARG A 845 -41.07 -27.14 -3.61
CA ARG A 845 -40.95 -25.80 -4.21
C ARG A 845 -42.25 -25.00 -4.11
N THR A 846 -42.11 -23.68 -4.17
CA THR A 846 -43.20 -22.70 -4.28
C THR A 846 -43.13 -22.02 -5.65
N LEU A 847 -44.20 -22.10 -6.42
CA LEU A 847 -44.40 -21.32 -7.63
C LEU A 847 -44.96 -19.94 -7.26
N VAL A 848 -44.14 -18.90 -7.39
CA VAL A 848 -44.53 -17.52 -7.12
C VAL A 848 -45.01 -16.88 -8.43
N LEU A 849 -46.25 -16.40 -8.47
CA LEU A 849 -46.86 -15.76 -9.64
C LEU A 849 -46.97 -14.24 -9.43
N ASP A 850 -46.56 -13.47 -10.43
CA ASP A 850 -46.69 -12.01 -10.52
C ASP A 850 -47.35 -11.64 -11.86
N SER A 851 -48.53 -11.03 -11.83
CA SER A 851 -49.30 -10.66 -13.02
C SER A 851 -49.73 -9.22 -12.93
N ARG A 852 -49.52 -8.47 -14.01
CA ARG A 852 -50.00 -7.08 -14.17
C ARG A 852 -51.23 -6.98 -15.08
N SER A 853 -51.55 -8.04 -15.82
CA SER A 853 -52.75 -8.16 -16.65
C SER A 853 -53.08 -9.64 -16.86
N ALA A 854 -54.34 -9.97 -17.11
CA ALA A 854 -54.76 -11.36 -17.30
C ALA A 854 -54.14 -12.02 -18.56
N ALA A 855 -53.52 -11.24 -19.45
CA ALA A 855 -52.82 -11.73 -20.64
C ALA A 855 -51.30 -11.89 -20.44
N GLN A 856 -50.72 -11.43 -19.32
CA GLN A 856 -49.29 -11.55 -19.04
C GLN A 856 -49.03 -11.93 -17.58
N VAL A 857 -48.40 -13.09 -17.42
CA VAL A 857 -47.99 -13.66 -16.14
C VAL A 857 -46.48 -13.82 -16.17
N ARG A 858 -45.81 -13.36 -15.11
CA ARG A 858 -44.43 -13.72 -14.80
C ARG A 858 -44.46 -14.69 -13.63
N TYR A 859 -43.52 -15.62 -13.59
CA TYR A 859 -43.41 -16.55 -12.47
C TYR A 859 -41.97 -16.68 -12.00
N THR A 860 -41.79 -17.22 -10.81
CA THR A 860 -40.49 -17.63 -10.28
C THR A 860 -40.68 -18.88 -9.46
N LEU A 861 -39.88 -19.92 -9.75
CA LEU A 861 -39.92 -21.18 -9.05
C LEU A 861 -38.87 -21.15 -7.93
N VAL A 862 -39.33 -21.15 -6.67
CA VAL A 862 -38.53 -20.85 -5.47
C VAL A 862 -38.47 -22.06 -4.54
N ARG A 863 -37.34 -22.29 -3.88
CA ARG A 863 -37.17 -23.29 -2.81
C ARG A 863 -36.79 -22.60 -1.50
N GLY A 864 -37.25 -23.13 -0.37
CA GLY A 864 -36.95 -22.58 0.96
C GLY A 864 -37.52 -21.18 1.18
N SER A 865 -36.76 -20.34 1.88
CA SER A 865 -37.20 -19.01 2.34
C SER A 865 -37.58 -17.99 1.26
N GLY A 866 -37.04 -18.08 0.05
CA GLY A 866 -37.14 -17.00 -0.94
C GLY A 866 -35.95 -16.96 -1.89
N ALA A 867 -36.07 -16.21 -2.98
CA ALA A 867 -34.93 -15.90 -3.84
C ALA A 867 -33.90 -15.01 -3.09
N ARG A 868 -32.61 -15.24 -3.34
CA ARG A 868 -31.47 -14.55 -2.71
C ARG A 868 -30.55 -13.93 -3.76
N LEU A 869 -29.64 -13.07 -3.32
CA LEU A 869 -28.64 -12.41 -4.17
C LEU A 869 -27.88 -13.43 -5.06
N GLY A 870 -27.91 -13.22 -6.38
CA GLY A 870 -27.38 -14.13 -7.41
C GLY A 870 -28.42 -15.03 -8.09
N ASP A 871 -29.57 -15.32 -7.46
CA ASP A 871 -30.58 -16.23 -8.02
C ASP A 871 -31.26 -15.64 -9.27
N ALA A 872 -31.35 -14.31 -9.38
CA ALA A 872 -31.99 -13.62 -10.49
C ALA A 872 -31.19 -13.77 -11.79
N GLU A 873 -29.88 -13.59 -11.69
CA GLU A 873 -28.96 -13.67 -12.81
C GLU A 873 -28.84 -15.11 -13.31
N LEU A 874 -28.71 -16.08 -12.39
CA LEU A 874 -28.73 -17.52 -12.70
C LEU A 874 -30.02 -17.95 -13.38
N ALA A 875 -31.19 -17.59 -12.82
CA ALA A 875 -32.49 -17.86 -13.46
C ALA A 875 -32.60 -17.22 -14.86
N SER A 876 -31.97 -16.06 -15.09
CA SER A 876 -31.93 -15.43 -16.43
C SER A 876 -30.96 -16.10 -17.42
N ALA A 877 -29.98 -16.85 -16.92
CA ALA A 877 -28.98 -17.56 -17.72
C ALA A 877 -29.42 -19.01 -18.04
N GLY A 878 -30.13 -19.67 -17.12
CA GLY A 878 -30.67 -21.02 -17.32
C GLY A 878 -31.73 -21.10 -18.43
N GLY A 879 -32.41 -19.99 -18.72
CA GLY A 879 -33.34 -19.84 -19.86
C GLY A 879 -34.76 -20.34 -19.61
N GLU A 880 -35.59 -20.27 -20.66
CA GLU A 880 -37.02 -20.63 -20.61
C GLU A 880 -37.23 -22.15 -20.54
N ASN A 881 -37.77 -22.65 -19.43
CA ASN A 881 -38.23 -24.03 -19.33
C ASN A 881 -39.62 -24.17 -19.99
N LYS A 882 -39.60 -24.36 -21.31
CA LYS A 882 -40.80 -24.41 -22.18
C LYS A 882 -41.91 -25.37 -21.71
N LYS A 883 -41.57 -26.40 -20.92
CA LYS A 883 -42.58 -27.28 -20.32
C LYS A 883 -43.23 -26.62 -19.10
N LEU A 884 -42.46 -26.04 -18.18
CA LEU A 884 -42.98 -25.26 -17.07
C LEU A 884 -43.74 -24.01 -17.54
N ASP A 885 -43.26 -23.32 -18.57
CA ASP A 885 -43.96 -22.17 -19.19
C ASP A 885 -45.35 -22.57 -19.68
N LYS A 886 -45.46 -23.72 -20.35
CA LYS A 886 -46.74 -24.28 -20.80
C LYS A 886 -47.66 -24.66 -19.64
N VAL A 887 -47.13 -25.23 -18.56
CA VAL A 887 -47.89 -25.53 -17.33
C VAL A 887 -48.43 -24.24 -16.71
N VAL A 888 -47.57 -23.22 -16.51
CA VAL A 888 -48.00 -21.93 -15.93
C VAL A 888 -49.01 -21.20 -16.82
N ALA A 889 -48.85 -21.26 -18.16
CA ALA A 889 -49.81 -20.72 -19.10
C ALA A 889 -51.17 -21.44 -19.05
N ASN A 890 -51.18 -22.78 -19.10
CA ASN A 890 -52.40 -23.60 -18.97
C ASN A 890 -53.11 -23.34 -17.63
N LEU A 891 -52.34 -23.27 -16.55
CA LEU A 891 -52.82 -23.03 -15.19
C LEU A 891 -53.56 -21.69 -15.06
N VAL A 892 -53.00 -20.59 -15.60
CA VAL A 892 -53.64 -19.27 -15.50
C VAL A 892 -54.72 -19.05 -16.57
N ALA A 893 -54.64 -19.75 -17.71
CA ALA A 893 -55.72 -19.80 -18.69
C ALA A 893 -56.90 -20.68 -18.26
N GLY A 894 -56.73 -21.54 -17.26
CA GLY A 894 -57.75 -22.51 -16.79
C GLY A 894 -58.01 -23.63 -17.80
N SER A 895 -57.02 -23.95 -18.65
CA SER A 895 -57.20 -24.75 -19.88
C SER A 895 -56.57 -26.14 -19.81
N GLY A 896 -56.45 -26.75 -18.62
CA GLY A 896 -55.93 -28.11 -18.45
C GLY A 896 -56.56 -28.82 -17.25
N ALA A 897 -56.89 -30.11 -17.41
CA ALA A 897 -57.48 -30.93 -16.36
C ALA A 897 -56.47 -31.31 -15.27
N ASP A 898 -55.25 -31.70 -15.68
CA ASP A 898 -54.27 -32.38 -14.82
C ASP A 898 -53.16 -31.45 -14.30
N GLN A 899 -53.43 -30.14 -14.21
CA GLN A 899 -52.41 -29.13 -13.88
C GLN A 899 -51.78 -29.33 -12.49
N ALA A 900 -52.52 -29.87 -11.52
CA ALA A 900 -51.97 -30.23 -10.20
C ALA A 900 -50.87 -31.32 -10.31
N ASP A 901 -50.97 -32.21 -11.29
CA ASP A 901 -50.05 -33.33 -11.49
C ASP A 901 -48.81 -32.89 -12.27
N GLU A 902 -48.99 -32.03 -13.29
CA GLU A 902 -47.85 -31.39 -13.98
C GLU A 902 -47.04 -30.50 -13.02
N LEU A 903 -47.69 -29.73 -12.13
CA LEU A 903 -47.03 -28.98 -11.06
C LEU A 903 -46.29 -29.90 -10.07
N GLY A 904 -46.90 -31.04 -9.70
CA GLY A 904 -46.27 -32.07 -8.87
C GLY A 904 -45.01 -32.66 -9.52
N GLY A 905 -44.95 -32.73 -10.85
CA GLY A 905 -43.75 -33.10 -11.62
C GLY A 905 -42.55 -32.19 -11.35
N PHE A 906 -42.78 -30.89 -11.16
CA PHE A 906 -41.75 -29.90 -10.81
C PHE A 906 -41.51 -29.77 -9.28
N ALA A 907 -42.05 -30.70 -8.49
CA ALA A 907 -42.08 -30.66 -7.02
C ALA A 907 -42.75 -29.39 -6.43
N VAL A 908 -43.68 -28.77 -7.17
CA VAL A 908 -44.42 -27.60 -6.67
C VAL A 908 -45.50 -28.05 -5.69
N ARG A 909 -45.36 -27.66 -4.43
CA ARG A 909 -46.35 -27.88 -3.36
C ARG A 909 -47.30 -26.70 -3.21
N TYR A 910 -46.81 -25.50 -3.54
CA TYR A 910 -47.46 -24.24 -3.22
C TYR A 910 -47.47 -23.31 -4.43
N VAL A 911 -48.59 -22.62 -4.66
CA VAL A 911 -48.72 -21.53 -5.62
C VAL A 911 -49.04 -20.26 -4.85
N LEU A 912 -48.17 -19.26 -4.92
CA LEU A 912 -48.27 -17.98 -4.22
C LEU A 912 -48.48 -16.85 -5.23
N VAL A 913 -49.67 -16.26 -5.27
CA VAL A 913 -49.95 -15.09 -6.11
C VAL A 913 -49.58 -13.82 -5.34
N ARG A 914 -48.72 -12.98 -5.94
CA ARG A 914 -48.28 -11.71 -5.36
C ARG A 914 -49.38 -10.63 -5.43
N LYS A 915 -49.27 -9.68 -4.50
CA LYS A 915 -50.14 -8.51 -4.37
C LYS A 915 -50.14 -7.69 -5.67
N GLY A 916 -51.32 -7.46 -6.23
CA GLY A 916 -51.54 -6.70 -7.48
C GLY A 916 -52.07 -7.53 -8.65
N ALA A 917 -52.07 -8.85 -8.55
CA ALA A 917 -52.61 -9.72 -9.60
C ALA A 917 -54.12 -9.48 -9.87
N PRO A 918 -54.58 -9.60 -11.14
CA PRO A 918 -55.99 -9.50 -11.48
C PRO A 918 -56.86 -10.56 -10.80
N ARG A 919 -58.11 -10.20 -10.46
CA ARG A 919 -59.06 -11.11 -9.78
C ARG A 919 -59.46 -12.30 -10.63
N GLU A 920 -59.21 -12.27 -11.94
CA GLU A 920 -59.37 -13.38 -12.88
C GLU A 920 -58.45 -14.55 -12.48
N VAL A 921 -57.15 -14.29 -12.28
CA VAL A 921 -56.13 -15.30 -11.96
C VAL A 921 -56.51 -16.07 -10.69
N SER A 922 -56.93 -15.36 -9.64
CA SER A 922 -57.34 -16.00 -8.39
C SER A 922 -58.62 -16.84 -8.52
N ARG A 923 -59.55 -16.47 -9.41
CA ARG A 923 -60.76 -17.25 -9.70
C ARG A 923 -60.46 -18.51 -10.51
N VAL A 924 -59.51 -18.45 -11.45
CA VAL A 924 -59.05 -19.63 -12.19
C VAL A 924 -58.39 -20.63 -11.24
N LEU A 925 -57.50 -20.17 -10.35
CA LEU A 925 -56.83 -21.03 -9.37
C LEU A 925 -57.80 -21.66 -8.35
N ASP A 926 -58.88 -20.97 -7.98
CA ASP A 926 -59.95 -21.55 -7.14
C ASP A 926 -60.78 -22.61 -7.88
N ALA A 927 -60.93 -22.50 -9.20
CA ALA A 927 -61.68 -23.43 -10.04
C ALA A 927 -60.83 -24.60 -10.57
N THR A 928 -59.51 -24.57 -10.36
CA THR A 928 -58.57 -25.58 -10.87
C THR A 928 -58.61 -26.86 -10.03
N PRO A 929 -58.93 -28.04 -10.61
CA PRO A 929 -58.91 -29.30 -9.89
C PRO A 929 -57.55 -29.58 -9.25
N GLY A 930 -57.56 -30.12 -8.03
CA GLY A 930 -56.33 -30.47 -7.29
C GLY A 930 -55.61 -29.30 -6.62
N LEU A 931 -56.11 -28.06 -6.73
CA LEU A 931 -55.67 -26.94 -5.88
C LEU A 931 -56.63 -26.71 -4.71
N THR A 932 -56.14 -26.10 -3.64
CA THR A 932 -56.96 -25.59 -2.54
C THR A 932 -56.33 -24.35 -1.92
N ARG A 933 -57.07 -23.26 -1.84
CA ARG A 933 -56.63 -22.01 -1.21
C ARG A 933 -56.45 -22.23 0.31
N LEU A 934 -55.27 -21.93 0.83
CA LEU A 934 -54.97 -21.99 2.26
C LEU A 934 -55.19 -20.65 2.96
N SER A 935 -54.74 -19.55 2.33
CA SER A 935 -54.76 -18.23 2.95
C SER A 935 -54.84 -17.11 1.92
N GLN A 936 -55.28 -15.94 2.40
CA GLN A 936 -55.24 -14.68 1.67
C GLN A 936 -54.92 -13.57 2.68
N GLN A 937 -53.74 -12.96 2.58
CA GLN A 937 -53.23 -11.96 3.52
C GLN A 937 -52.55 -10.81 2.74
N ASP A 938 -52.85 -9.58 3.15
CA ASP A 938 -52.30 -8.32 2.62
C ASP A 938 -52.38 -8.10 1.11
N GLY A 939 -53.28 -8.83 0.44
CA GLY A 939 -53.49 -8.84 -1.01
C GLY A 939 -52.69 -9.92 -1.76
N SER A 940 -51.88 -10.72 -1.07
CA SER A 940 -51.35 -11.99 -1.56
C SER A 940 -52.33 -13.14 -1.27
N ALA A 941 -52.23 -14.24 -2.02
CA ALA A 941 -53.01 -15.45 -1.79
C ALA A 941 -52.18 -16.71 -2.07
N LEU A 942 -52.43 -17.76 -1.29
CA LEU A 942 -51.68 -19.02 -1.32
C LEU A 942 -52.61 -20.21 -1.56
N TRP A 943 -52.26 -21.05 -2.53
CA TRP A 943 -52.90 -22.34 -2.79
C TRP A 943 -51.89 -23.48 -2.54
N ARG A 944 -52.38 -24.60 -2.01
CA ARG A 944 -51.65 -25.87 -1.90
C ARG A 944 -52.07 -26.80 -3.05
N VAL A 945 -51.12 -27.57 -3.55
CA VAL A 945 -51.34 -28.70 -4.46
C VAL A 945 -51.74 -29.93 -3.63
N ASN A 946 -52.90 -30.52 -3.93
CA ASN A 946 -53.52 -31.61 -3.14
C ASN A 946 -52.97 -33.01 -3.45
N ARG A 947 -51.76 -33.12 -4.01
CA ARG A 947 -50.96 -34.36 -4.04
C ARG A 947 -49.77 -34.26 -3.09
N GLN A 948 -49.22 -35.41 -2.73
CA GLN A 948 -47.86 -35.47 -2.18
C GLN A 948 -46.87 -35.15 -3.32
N VAL A 949 -45.92 -34.27 -3.06
CA VAL A 949 -44.85 -33.91 -4.01
C VAL A 949 -43.51 -33.99 -3.29
N SER A 950 -42.47 -34.40 -4.00
CA SER A 950 -41.11 -34.46 -3.48
C SER A 950 -40.10 -34.22 -4.59
N ARG A 951 -38.93 -33.68 -4.23
CA ARG A 951 -37.80 -33.52 -5.17
C ARG A 951 -37.34 -34.85 -5.74
N ALA A 952 -37.23 -35.89 -4.92
CA ALA A 952 -36.88 -37.24 -5.34
C ALA A 952 -38.08 -38.19 -5.18
N ALA A 953 -38.36 -39.03 -6.18
CA ALA A 953 -39.39 -40.06 -6.11
C ALA A 953 -39.00 -41.31 -6.92
N ILE A 954 -39.40 -42.49 -6.47
CA ILE A 954 -39.38 -43.71 -7.27
C ILE A 954 -40.66 -43.73 -8.12
N VAL A 955 -40.51 -43.72 -9.44
CA VAL A 955 -41.59 -43.93 -10.40
C VAL A 955 -41.59 -45.42 -10.79
N PRO A 956 -42.62 -46.20 -10.42
CA PRO A 956 -42.75 -47.59 -10.86
C PRO A 956 -43.28 -47.65 -12.30
N ALA A 957 -43.05 -48.78 -13.00
CA ALA A 957 -43.61 -49.02 -14.33
C ALA A 957 -45.16 -49.03 -14.37
N SER A 958 -45.81 -49.24 -13.22
CA SER A 958 -47.24 -48.94 -12.99
C SER A 958 -47.49 -48.67 -11.50
N GLY A 959 -48.32 -47.66 -11.20
CA GLY A 959 -48.64 -47.22 -9.83
C GLY A 959 -48.32 -45.75 -9.56
N GLU A 960 -48.65 -45.27 -8.36
CA GLU A 960 -48.31 -43.92 -7.89
C GLU A 960 -46.81 -43.80 -7.53
N PRO A 961 -46.16 -42.64 -7.76
CA PRO A 961 -44.76 -42.43 -7.37
C PRO A 961 -44.54 -42.42 -5.84
N GLN A 962 -43.45 -43.06 -5.38
CA GLN A 962 -43.08 -43.10 -3.96
C GLN A 962 -42.02 -42.03 -3.62
N SER A 963 -42.36 -41.07 -2.75
CA SER A 963 -41.43 -40.04 -2.27
C SER A 963 -40.19 -40.62 -1.58
N ILE A 964 -39.01 -40.03 -1.81
CA ILE A 964 -37.78 -40.34 -1.08
C ILE A 964 -37.21 -39.05 -0.44
N ALA A 965 -36.61 -39.20 0.73
CA ALA A 965 -35.87 -38.11 1.38
C ALA A 965 -34.68 -37.66 0.52
N ALA A 966 -34.56 -36.34 0.30
CA ALA A 966 -33.51 -35.68 -0.47
C ALA A 966 -33.02 -34.41 0.24
N GLY A 967 -31.78 -33.99 -0.05
CA GLY A 967 -31.27 -32.66 0.28
C GLY A 967 -31.50 -31.67 -0.87
N PRO A 968 -30.96 -30.44 -0.79
CA PRO A 968 -31.12 -29.42 -1.84
C PRO A 968 -30.46 -29.80 -3.19
N VAL A 969 -29.35 -30.55 -3.17
CA VAL A 969 -28.63 -31.03 -4.36
C VAL A 969 -28.38 -32.54 -4.25
N GLU A 970 -27.78 -32.98 -3.14
CA GLU A 970 -27.47 -34.40 -2.91
C GLU A 970 -28.69 -35.20 -2.41
N VAL A 971 -28.62 -36.53 -2.50
CA VAL A 971 -29.62 -37.47 -1.96
C VAL A 971 -28.91 -38.64 -1.29
N HIS A 972 -28.96 -38.72 0.04
CA HIS A 972 -28.36 -39.81 0.83
C HIS A 972 -29.45 -40.51 1.63
N THR A 973 -29.81 -41.74 1.24
CA THR A 973 -31.05 -42.36 1.70
C THR A 973 -31.04 -43.89 1.54
N THR A 974 -32.10 -44.58 1.97
CA THR A 974 -32.27 -46.02 1.77
C THR A 974 -33.51 -46.28 0.91
N VAL A 975 -33.33 -47.01 -0.18
CA VAL A 975 -34.36 -47.37 -1.15
C VAL A 975 -34.87 -48.78 -0.83
N PRO A 976 -36.20 -49.00 -0.71
CA PRO A 976 -36.75 -50.34 -0.49
C PRO A 976 -36.62 -51.23 -1.73
N THR A 977 -36.77 -52.54 -1.55
CA THR A 977 -36.96 -53.50 -2.67
C THR A 977 -38.27 -53.19 -3.41
N GLY A 978 -38.31 -53.40 -4.73
CA GLY A 978 -39.48 -53.08 -5.57
C GLY A 978 -39.57 -53.89 -6.86
N ALA A 979 -40.63 -53.63 -7.63
CA ALA A 979 -40.85 -54.23 -8.94
C ALA A 979 -39.80 -53.76 -9.97
N ASP A 980 -39.65 -54.54 -11.04
CA ASP A 980 -38.68 -54.27 -12.11
C ASP A 980 -39.11 -53.08 -13.00
N GLY A 981 -38.16 -52.49 -13.73
CA GLY A 981 -38.40 -51.31 -14.58
C GLY A 981 -38.76 -50.03 -13.83
N ARG A 982 -38.39 -49.92 -12.54
CA ARG A 982 -38.60 -48.71 -11.72
C ARG A 982 -37.47 -47.70 -11.91
N VAL A 983 -37.79 -46.42 -11.83
CA VAL A 983 -36.86 -45.30 -12.11
C VAL A 983 -36.88 -44.30 -10.96
N LEU A 984 -35.72 -43.88 -10.48
CA LEU A 984 -35.58 -42.69 -9.64
C LEU A 984 -35.78 -41.46 -10.52
N ARG A 985 -36.77 -40.61 -10.22
CA ARG A 985 -36.93 -39.27 -10.80
C ARG A 985 -36.47 -38.22 -9.78
N LEU A 986 -35.62 -37.30 -10.22
CA LEU A 986 -35.33 -36.04 -9.55
C LEU A 986 -36.09 -34.94 -10.28
N ALA A 987 -36.77 -34.05 -9.56
CA ALA A 987 -37.45 -32.88 -10.13
C ALA A 987 -36.46 -31.75 -10.49
N ASP A 988 -35.29 -32.10 -11.00
CA ASP A 988 -34.22 -31.17 -11.42
C ASP A 988 -33.82 -31.47 -12.87
N SER A 989 -33.29 -30.48 -13.59
CA SER A 989 -32.94 -30.61 -15.01
C SER A 989 -31.92 -31.74 -15.26
N ALA A 990 -32.12 -32.53 -16.32
CA ALA A 990 -31.20 -33.61 -16.70
C ALA A 990 -29.86 -33.06 -17.20
N ASP A 991 -28.75 -33.55 -16.65
CA ASP A 991 -27.39 -33.06 -16.90
C ASP A 991 -26.33 -34.17 -16.70
N PRO A 992 -25.27 -34.26 -17.56
CA PRO A 992 -24.23 -35.28 -17.45
C PRO A 992 -23.29 -35.19 -16.23
N GLY A 993 -23.39 -34.16 -15.38
CA GLY A 993 -22.71 -34.08 -14.08
C GLY A 993 -23.40 -34.85 -12.95
N TRP A 994 -24.69 -35.20 -13.09
CA TRP A 994 -25.38 -36.02 -12.09
C TRP A 994 -24.83 -37.45 -12.04
N THR A 995 -24.58 -37.95 -10.83
CA THR A 995 -24.13 -39.33 -10.56
C THR A 995 -24.97 -39.95 -9.45
N ALA A 996 -25.20 -41.27 -9.54
CA ALA A 996 -25.92 -42.02 -8.51
C ALA A 996 -25.33 -43.41 -8.35
N THR A 997 -25.28 -43.88 -7.11
CA THR A 997 -24.90 -45.24 -6.76
C THR A 997 -25.90 -45.90 -5.82
N LEU A 998 -26.08 -47.21 -5.95
CA LEU A 998 -26.81 -48.05 -5.00
C LEU A 998 -25.84 -49.08 -4.40
N ASP A 999 -25.62 -49.02 -3.09
CA ASP A 999 -24.59 -49.78 -2.36
C ASP A 999 -23.20 -49.70 -3.04
N GLY A 1000 -22.84 -48.50 -3.52
CA GLY A 1000 -21.58 -48.21 -4.22
C GLY A 1000 -21.52 -48.67 -5.69
N LYS A 1001 -22.57 -49.27 -6.25
CA LYS A 1001 -22.65 -49.63 -7.68
C LYS A 1001 -23.29 -48.49 -8.47
N PRO A 1002 -22.70 -48.02 -9.59
CA PRO A 1002 -23.28 -46.93 -10.38
C PRO A 1002 -24.59 -47.35 -11.07
N LEU A 1003 -25.53 -46.41 -11.18
CA LEU A 1003 -26.82 -46.59 -11.85
C LEU A 1003 -26.83 -46.02 -13.27
N THR A 1004 -27.59 -46.63 -14.19
CA THR A 1004 -27.83 -46.08 -15.54
C THR A 1004 -28.57 -44.75 -15.43
N ARG A 1005 -28.13 -43.73 -16.18
CA ARG A 1005 -28.83 -42.44 -16.32
C ARG A 1005 -29.92 -42.50 -17.38
N THR A 1006 -31.03 -41.84 -17.12
CA THR A 1006 -32.14 -41.66 -18.05
C THR A 1006 -32.80 -40.30 -17.86
N THR A 1007 -33.56 -39.82 -18.85
CA THR A 1007 -34.30 -38.54 -18.79
C THR A 1007 -35.79 -38.80 -18.67
N VAL A 1008 -36.36 -38.46 -17.51
CA VAL A 1008 -37.77 -38.70 -17.19
C VAL A 1008 -38.61 -37.49 -17.62
N ASP A 1009 -39.86 -37.71 -18.00
CA ASP A 1009 -40.83 -36.68 -18.39
C ASP A 1009 -40.37 -35.71 -19.51
N GLY A 1010 -39.29 -36.05 -20.23
CA GLY A 1010 -38.64 -35.25 -21.27
C GLY A 1010 -37.77 -34.09 -20.78
N TRP A 1011 -37.48 -33.98 -19.48
CA TRP A 1011 -36.65 -32.88 -18.92
C TRP A 1011 -35.94 -33.22 -17.60
N ALA A 1012 -36.52 -34.12 -16.79
CA ALA A 1012 -36.12 -34.39 -15.43
C ALA A 1012 -34.98 -35.41 -15.38
N GLN A 1013 -33.99 -35.20 -14.52
CA GLN A 1013 -32.94 -36.19 -14.29
C GLN A 1013 -33.53 -37.46 -13.68
N GLY A 1014 -33.10 -38.63 -14.17
CA GLY A 1014 -33.42 -39.89 -13.53
C GLY A 1014 -32.36 -40.97 -13.64
N PHE A 1015 -32.59 -42.05 -12.90
CA PHE A 1015 -31.71 -43.20 -12.83
C PHE A 1015 -32.51 -44.51 -12.77
N GLU A 1016 -32.10 -45.52 -13.53
CA GLU A 1016 -32.71 -46.85 -13.47
C GLU A 1016 -32.39 -47.51 -12.12
N LEU A 1017 -33.41 -48.01 -11.42
CA LEU A 1017 -33.27 -48.64 -10.11
C LEU A 1017 -33.51 -50.15 -10.22
N PRO A 1018 -32.57 -51.00 -9.79
CA PRO A 1018 -32.77 -52.45 -9.78
C PRO A 1018 -33.89 -52.85 -8.80
N THR A 1019 -34.37 -54.09 -8.92
CA THR A 1019 -35.41 -54.65 -8.02
C THR A 1019 -34.99 -54.66 -6.55
N GLY A 1020 -33.71 -54.94 -6.26
CA GLY A 1020 -33.16 -54.91 -4.90
C GLY A 1020 -33.20 -53.50 -4.27
N GLY A 1021 -33.51 -53.45 -2.98
CA GLY A 1021 -33.28 -52.25 -2.16
C GLY A 1021 -31.82 -52.13 -1.73
N GLY A 1022 -31.42 -50.96 -1.24
CA GLY A 1022 -30.05 -50.63 -0.86
C GLY A 1022 -29.89 -49.18 -0.40
N ARG A 1023 -28.67 -48.79 0.00
CA ARG A 1023 -28.32 -47.39 0.26
C ARG A 1023 -28.13 -46.67 -1.08
N LEU A 1024 -28.92 -45.62 -1.30
CA LEU A 1024 -28.82 -44.73 -2.46
C LEU A 1024 -28.04 -43.47 -2.07
N ASP A 1025 -26.97 -43.21 -2.79
CA ASP A 1025 -26.21 -41.95 -2.73
C ASP A 1025 -26.21 -41.30 -4.12
N VAL A 1026 -26.75 -40.09 -4.24
CA VAL A 1026 -26.81 -39.28 -5.47
C VAL A 1026 -26.11 -37.94 -5.23
N THR A 1027 -25.22 -37.59 -6.15
CA THR A 1027 -24.34 -36.42 -6.08
C THR A 1027 -24.31 -35.71 -7.43
N PHE A 1028 -23.85 -34.46 -7.44
CA PHE A 1028 -23.50 -33.76 -8.67
C PHE A 1028 -21.99 -33.55 -8.72
N ASP A 1029 -21.32 -34.29 -9.59
CA ASP A 1029 -19.87 -34.21 -9.77
C ASP A 1029 -19.53 -33.06 -10.73
N ALA A 1030 -19.18 -31.91 -10.16
CA ALA A 1030 -18.69 -30.78 -10.95
C ALA A 1030 -17.45 -31.20 -11.78
N PRO A 1031 -17.41 -30.92 -13.10
CA PRO A 1031 -16.36 -31.43 -13.96
C PRO A 1031 -14.98 -30.86 -13.54
N LEU A 1032 -13.92 -31.66 -13.67
CA LEU A 1032 -12.56 -31.25 -13.30
C LEU A 1032 -12.10 -29.95 -13.99
N SER A 1033 -12.66 -29.64 -15.18
CA SER A 1033 -12.44 -28.37 -15.88
C SER A 1033 -13.00 -27.15 -15.14
N HIS A 1034 -14.14 -27.26 -14.46
CA HIS A 1034 -14.73 -26.19 -13.63
C HIS A 1034 -13.84 -25.90 -12.43
N ILE A 1035 -13.44 -26.95 -11.69
CA ILE A 1035 -12.55 -26.83 -10.52
C ILE A 1035 -11.18 -26.26 -10.94
N ALA A 1036 -10.58 -26.79 -12.01
CA ALA A 1036 -9.31 -26.27 -12.54
C ALA A 1036 -9.43 -24.82 -13.04
N TRP A 1037 -10.58 -24.44 -13.62
CA TRP A 1037 -10.83 -23.07 -14.05
C TRP A 1037 -10.97 -22.11 -12.87
N LEU A 1038 -11.68 -22.47 -11.79
CA LEU A 1038 -11.76 -21.65 -10.57
C LEU A 1038 -10.37 -21.39 -9.96
N TRP A 1039 -9.50 -22.40 -9.93
CA TRP A 1039 -8.10 -22.22 -9.51
C TRP A 1039 -7.30 -21.32 -10.45
N ALA A 1040 -7.46 -21.48 -11.76
CA ALA A 1040 -6.82 -20.62 -12.77
C ALA A 1040 -7.31 -19.17 -12.66
N GLN A 1041 -8.61 -18.95 -12.45
CA GLN A 1041 -9.25 -17.66 -12.28
C GLN A 1041 -8.76 -16.95 -11.01
N GLY A 1042 -8.67 -17.67 -9.89
CA GLY A 1042 -8.06 -17.16 -8.65
C GLY A 1042 -6.58 -16.78 -8.82
N ALA A 1043 -5.81 -17.59 -9.54
CA ALA A 1043 -4.41 -17.28 -9.87
C ALA A 1043 -4.28 -16.06 -10.79
N LEU A 1044 -5.11 -15.94 -11.83
CA LEU A 1044 -5.14 -14.79 -12.73
C LEU A 1044 -5.54 -13.49 -12.00
N ALA A 1045 -6.53 -13.55 -11.10
CA ALA A 1045 -6.93 -12.43 -10.27
C ALA A 1045 -5.80 -11.98 -9.33
N LEU A 1046 -5.09 -12.93 -8.70
CA LEU A 1046 -3.92 -12.64 -7.87
C LEU A 1046 -2.79 -11.99 -8.69
N VAL A 1047 -2.47 -12.53 -9.87
CA VAL A 1047 -1.47 -11.95 -10.78
C VAL A 1047 -1.87 -10.53 -11.21
N LEU A 1048 -3.13 -10.29 -11.55
CA LEU A 1048 -3.63 -8.95 -11.92
C LEU A 1048 -3.51 -7.94 -10.77
N VAL A 1049 -3.88 -8.33 -9.55
CA VAL A 1049 -3.69 -7.51 -8.34
C VAL A 1049 -2.22 -7.20 -8.13
N VAL A 1050 -1.34 -8.20 -8.20
CA VAL A 1050 0.11 -7.99 -8.08
C VAL A 1050 0.59 -7.02 -9.16
N LEU A 1051 0.27 -7.23 -10.45
CA LEU A 1051 0.72 -6.38 -11.55
C LEU A 1051 0.28 -4.91 -11.38
N ALA A 1052 -0.96 -4.67 -10.96
CA ALA A 1052 -1.52 -3.34 -10.71
C ALA A 1052 -0.84 -2.57 -9.55
N LEU A 1053 -0.45 -3.28 -8.48
CA LEU A 1053 0.08 -2.67 -7.26
C LEU A 1053 1.42 -1.93 -7.47
N PRO A 1054 1.68 -0.85 -6.69
CA PRO A 1054 2.97 -0.16 -6.71
C PRO A 1054 4.07 -1.12 -6.28
N GLY A 1055 5.01 -1.40 -7.19
CA GLY A 1055 6.24 -2.10 -6.83
C GLY A 1055 7.06 -1.22 -5.89
N ARG A 1056 7.56 -1.80 -4.81
CA ARG A 1056 8.51 -1.14 -3.92
C ARG A 1056 9.79 -0.89 -4.73
N ARG A 1057 10.21 0.37 -4.87
CA ARG A 1057 11.53 0.65 -5.45
C ARG A 1057 12.60 0.00 -4.57
N ARG A 1058 13.64 -0.54 -5.20
CA ARG A 1058 14.91 -0.83 -4.54
C ARG A 1058 15.65 0.50 -4.31
N ASP A 1059 15.14 1.29 -3.37
CA ASP A 1059 15.82 2.49 -2.89
C ASP A 1059 17.01 2.03 -2.02
N VAL A 1060 18.12 1.69 -2.68
CA VAL A 1060 19.36 1.17 -2.06
C VAL A 1060 20.29 2.33 -1.67
N ASP A 1061 20.46 3.28 -2.59
CA ASP A 1061 21.27 4.48 -2.43
C ASP A 1061 20.39 5.66 -1.98
N ASP A 1062 19.93 5.61 -0.73
CA ASP A 1062 19.07 6.64 -0.13
C ASP A 1062 19.86 7.86 0.40
N ASP A 1063 21.18 7.89 0.14
CA ASP A 1063 22.21 8.83 0.56
C ASP A 1063 22.85 9.62 -0.60
N LEU A 1064 22.50 9.29 -1.84
CA LEU A 1064 22.82 10.15 -2.98
C LEU A 1064 21.92 11.40 -2.93
N PRO A 1065 22.46 12.61 -3.17
CA PRO A 1065 21.63 13.81 -3.25
C PRO A 1065 20.61 13.65 -4.38
N GLU A 1066 19.35 14.02 -4.15
CA GLU A 1066 18.37 14.02 -5.24
C GLU A 1066 18.83 15.00 -6.32
N GLU A 1067 18.99 14.49 -7.55
CA GLU A 1067 19.14 15.34 -8.72
C GLU A 1067 17.97 16.32 -8.74
N ARG A 1068 18.27 17.61 -8.51
CA ARG A 1068 17.28 18.67 -8.63
C ARG A 1068 16.77 18.62 -10.06
N ALA A 1069 15.55 18.11 -10.24
CA ALA A 1069 14.89 18.03 -11.54
C ALA A 1069 14.91 19.42 -12.18
N VAL A 1070 15.85 19.63 -13.11
CA VAL A 1070 16.11 20.94 -13.67
C VAL A 1070 14.82 21.36 -14.39
N PRO A 1071 14.15 22.44 -13.95
CA PRO A 1071 12.89 22.82 -14.56
C PRO A 1071 13.20 23.17 -16.01
N ALA A 1072 12.62 22.41 -16.94
CA ALA A 1072 12.88 22.55 -18.37
C ALA A 1072 12.59 23.99 -18.80
N GLN A 1073 13.64 24.78 -18.98
CA GLN A 1073 13.51 26.20 -19.28
C GLN A 1073 13.02 26.35 -20.72
N ASP A 1074 11.99 27.19 -20.90
CA ASP A 1074 11.32 27.41 -22.17
C ASP A 1074 12.31 27.68 -23.32
N THR A 1075 12.41 26.74 -24.27
CA THR A 1075 13.24 26.85 -25.48
C THR A 1075 12.60 27.77 -26.54
N THR A 1076 11.44 28.35 -26.22
CA THR A 1076 10.55 29.13 -27.08
C THR A 1076 11.02 30.57 -27.34
N GLY A 1077 12.02 31.07 -26.62
CA GLY A 1077 12.62 32.39 -26.86
C GLY A 1077 13.60 32.44 -28.04
N ASP A 1078 13.72 33.60 -28.69
CA ASP A 1078 14.63 33.82 -29.84
C ASP A 1078 16.08 34.21 -29.47
N GLY A 1079 16.33 34.45 -28.18
CA GLY A 1079 17.62 34.94 -27.68
C GLY A 1079 18.79 33.96 -27.92
N ARG A 1080 20.02 34.51 -27.99
CA ARG A 1080 21.24 33.73 -28.31
C ARG A 1080 21.44 32.49 -27.42
N ARG A 1081 21.00 32.52 -26.14
CA ARG A 1081 21.05 31.39 -25.20
C ARG A 1081 20.11 30.24 -25.60
N ALA A 1082 18.88 30.55 -26.04
CA ALA A 1082 17.92 29.55 -26.49
C ALA A 1082 18.38 28.86 -27.79
N ARG A 1083 19.04 29.60 -28.71
CA ARG A 1083 19.64 29.02 -29.92
C ARG A 1083 20.77 28.02 -29.61
N ARG A 1084 21.62 28.31 -28.60
CA ARG A 1084 22.63 27.33 -28.13
C ARG A 1084 21.99 26.07 -27.55
N LEU A 1085 20.95 26.22 -26.73
CA LEU A 1085 20.24 25.08 -26.14
C LEU A 1085 19.53 24.23 -27.20
N ARG A 1086 19.03 24.85 -28.29
CA ARG A 1086 18.46 24.15 -29.44
C ARG A 1086 19.54 23.35 -30.19
N ALA A 1087 20.68 23.97 -30.49
CA ALA A 1087 21.83 23.30 -31.11
C ALA A 1087 22.45 22.18 -30.25
N GLN A 1088 22.43 22.31 -28.92
CA GLN A 1088 22.83 21.21 -28.02
C GLN A 1088 21.83 20.06 -28.06
N ALA A 1089 20.53 20.32 -28.03
CA ALA A 1089 19.51 19.27 -28.13
C ALA A 1089 19.48 18.60 -29.53
N GLU A 1090 19.86 19.32 -30.58
CA GLU A 1090 20.06 18.79 -31.93
C GLU A 1090 21.30 17.87 -31.98
N ALA A 1091 22.44 18.28 -31.41
CA ALA A 1091 23.65 17.44 -31.32
C ALA A 1091 23.50 16.23 -30.38
N GLU A 1092 22.76 16.35 -29.27
CA GLU A 1092 22.43 15.23 -28.38
C GLU A 1092 21.46 14.23 -29.02
N ALA A 1093 20.66 14.65 -30.01
CA ALA A 1093 19.82 13.76 -30.81
C ALA A 1093 20.65 13.04 -31.89
N GLU A 1094 21.50 13.76 -32.63
CA GLU A 1094 22.40 13.16 -33.65
C GLU A 1094 23.32 12.10 -33.04
N GLY A 1095 23.87 12.35 -31.84
CA GLY A 1095 24.66 11.37 -31.09
C GLY A 1095 23.87 10.20 -30.45
N SER A 1096 22.58 10.06 -30.75
CA SER A 1096 21.73 8.99 -30.17
C SER A 1096 21.20 7.97 -31.20
N ASP A 1097 21.36 8.22 -32.50
CA ASP A 1097 20.92 7.30 -33.58
C ASP A 1097 22.05 6.36 -34.08
N GLU A 1098 23.32 6.57 -33.73
CA GLU A 1098 24.44 5.70 -34.18
C GLU A 1098 24.47 4.30 -33.50
N ASP A 1099 23.74 4.10 -32.40
CA ASP A 1099 23.87 2.90 -31.53
C ASP A 1099 22.79 1.82 -31.81
N LEU A 1100 22.00 1.95 -32.88
CA LEU A 1100 20.81 1.11 -33.15
C LEU A 1100 20.58 0.71 -34.63
N ASP A 1101 21.61 0.33 -35.38
CA ASP A 1101 21.44 -0.29 -36.71
C ASP A 1101 21.66 -1.81 -36.69
N GLY A 1102 20.68 -2.57 -37.18
CA GLY A 1102 20.70 -4.04 -37.05
C GLY A 1102 19.35 -4.78 -37.17
N VAL A 1103 18.62 -4.62 -38.28
CA VAL A 1103 17.89 -5.69 -39.01
C VAL A 1103 17.20 -5.14 -40.26
N THR A 1104 17.28 -5.87 -41.38
CA THR A 1104 16.82 -5.49 -42.72
C THR A 1104 15.32 -5.72 -42.99
N ALA A 1105 14.67 -4.84 -43.77
CA ALA A 1105 13.80 -5.24 -44.93
C ALA A 1105 13.22 -4.08 -45.79
N VAL A 1106 13.69 -3.98 -47.04
CA VAL A 1106 12.92 -3.94 -48.32
C VAL A 1106 11.80 -2.90 -48.57
N ASP A 1107 12.11 -1.98 -49.51
CA ASP A 1107 11.37 -1.41 -50.67
C ASP A 1107 9.86 -1.05 -50.64
N GLU A 1108 9.56 0.19 -51.06
CA GLU A 1108 8.54 0.49 -52.10
C GLU A 1108 8.87 1.84 -52.83
N GLU A 1109 8.74 1.91 -54.15
CA GLU A 1109 9.06 3.09 -55.00
C GLU A 1109 7.85 4.02 -55.23
N VAL A 1110 8.03 5.35 -55.36
CA VAL A 1110 7.66 6.21 -56.53
C VAL A 1110 8.34 7.64 -56.40
N PRO A 1111 8.29 8.62 -57.35
CA PRO A 1111 9.52 8.98 -58.06
C PRO A 1111 9.99 10.46 -57.95
N ALA A 1112 11.16 10.68 -58.58
CA ALA A 1112 12.01 11.87 -58.66
C ALA A 1112 11.39 13.28 -58.85
N GLY A 1113 12.06 14.26 -58.22
CA GLY A 1113 12.19 15.64 -58.68
C GLY A 1113 13.69 16.00 -58.80
N ALA A 1114 14.10 16.67 -59.88
CA ALA A 1114 15.50 16.66 -60.34
C ALA A 1114 16.49 17.53 -59.53
N VAL A 1115 17.74 17.03 -59.42
CA VAL A 1115 18.94 17.76 -58.98
C VAL A 1115 20.04 17.57 -60.05
N PRO A 1116 20.77 18.63 -60.48
CA PRO A 1116 21.79 18.50 -61.52
C PRO A 1116 23.16 18.00 -61.01
N HIS A 1117 23.72 17.07 -61.79
CA HIS A 1117 24.97 16.32 -61.60
C HIS A 1117 26.22 17.02 -61.04
N GLN A 1118 27.03 16.23 -60.35
CA GLN A 1118 28.50 16.23 -60.50
C GLN A 1118 29.00 14.80 -60.76
N GLN A 1119 30.13 14.66 -61.45
CA GLN A 1119 30.78 13.39 -61.84
C GLN A 1119 31.94 13.08 -60.87
N THR A 1120 32.48 11.88 -60.61
CA THR A 1120 32.32 10.43 -60.93
C THR A 1120 33.75 9.84 -61.00
N TYR A 1121 33.93 8.53 -60.74
CA TYR A 1121 35.15 7.69 -60.64
C TYR A 1121 35.62 7.48 -59.19
N GLY A 1122 35.70 6.27 -58.60
CA GLY A 1122 35.51 4.90 -59.14
C GLY A 1122 36.81 4.31 -59.73
N GLU A 1123 37.20 3.05 -59.52
CA GLU A 1123 36.64 1.90 -58.77
C GLU A 1123 37.76 0.81 -58.65
N TRP A 1124 37.60 -0.24 -57.81
CA TRP A 1124 37.98 -1.67 -58.04
C TRP A 1124 38.28 -2.48 -56.75
N ASP A 1125 37.58 -3.62 -56.66
CA ASP A 1125 37.55 -4.80 -55.76
C ASP A 1125 38.55 -5.09 -54.60
N THR A 1126 38.01 -5.92 -53.68
CA THR A 1126 38.71 -6.62 -52.58
C THR A 1126 38.99 -8.10 -52.92
N PRO A 1127 39.73 -8.83 -52.07
CA PRO A 1127 39.17 -10.13 -51.64
C PRO A 1127 39.40 -10.51 -50.16
N SER A 1128 38.31 -11.01 -49.56
CA SER A 1128 38.15 -12.04 -48.51
C SER A 1128 39.34 -12.57 -47.66
N TYR A 1129 39.08 -12.83 -46.37
CA TYR A 1129 38.83 -14.21 -45.88
C TYR A 1129 38.11 -14.27 -44.52
N ALA A 1130 37.61 -15.46 -44.14
CA ALA A 1130 36.92 -15.74 -42.87
C ALA A 1130 37.82 -16.50 -41.87
N GLY A 1131 37.49 -16.45 -40.57
CA GLY A 1131 38.36 -16.92 -39.48
C GLY A 1131 38.10 -18.35 -38.95
N ALA A 1132 38.94 -18.78 -38.00
CA ALA A 1132 38.77 -19.99 -37.19
C ALA A 1132 39.53 -19.96 -35.84
N GLU A 1133 38.87 -20.48 -34.80
CA GLU A 1133 39.34 -21.25 -33.63
C GLU A 1133 40.60 -20.91 -32.77
N TYR A 1134 40.37 -20.99 -31.46
CA TYR A 1134 41.23 -21.46 -30.34
C TYR A 1134 42.77 -21.60 -30.50
N GLY A 1135 43.53 -21.02 -29.55
CA GLY A 1135 44.90 -21.47 -29.26
C GLY A 1135 45.66 -20.73 -28.16
N THR A 1136 45.82 -21.38 -27.00
CA THR A 1136 46.92 -21.29 -26.01
C THR A 1136 48.02 -20.22 -26.19
N TYR A 1137 48.20 -19.35 -25.19
CA TYR A 1137 49.45 -18.60 -24.99
C TYR A 1137 50.29 -19.17 -23.85
N GLY A 1138 51.61 -19.16 -24.03
CA GLY A 1138 52.59 -19.43 -22.98
C GLY A 1138 53.95 -18.81 -23.33
N ALA A 1139 54.72 -18.51 -22.29
CA ALA A 1139 56.17 -18.33 -22.25
C ALA A 1139 56.87 -17.35 -23.23
N GLU A 1140 57.55 -16.35 -22.63
CA GLU A 1140 58.91 -15.89 -23.02
C GLU A 1140 59.07 -15.10 -24.36
N GLN A 1141 60.08 -14.24 -24.59
CA GLN A 1141 61.16 -13.65 -23.76
C GLN A 1141 61.75 -12.42 -24.53
N TYR A 1142 62.37 -11.44 -23.82
CA TYR A 1142 63.37 -10.45 -24.36
C TYR A 1142 62.86 -9.47 -25.47
N ASP A 1143 63.45 -8.31 -25.83
CA ASP A 1143 64.33 -7.28 -25.22
C ASP A 1143 64.05 -5.95 -26.03
N GLY A 1144 64.66 -4.76 -25.87
CA GLY A 1144 65.71 -4.25 -24.97
C GLY A 1144 66.35 -2.93 -25.48
N THR A 1145 66.80 -2.06 -24.56
CA THR A 1145 67.76 -0.92 -24.76
C THR A 1145 67.35 0.34 -25.58
N GLY A 1146 68.00 1.49 -25.28
CA GLY A 1146 68.03 2.75 -26.08
C GLY A 1146 67.00 3.83 -25.69
N GLU A 1147 67.18 4.76 -24.75
CA GLU A 1147 68.21 5.80 -24.49
C GLU A 1147 68.24 7.03 -25.45
N TYR A 1148 67.93 8.22 -24.88
CA TYR A 1148 68.43 9.60 -25.16
C TYR A 1148 68.30 10.23 -26.59
N ALA A 1149 68.12 11.56 -26.80
CA ALA A 1149 67.77 12.70 -25.93
C ALA A 1149 67.39 13.99 -26.74
N THR A 1150 66.68 14.93 -26.08
CA THR A 1150 66.67 16.42 -26.26
C THR A 1150 66.52 17.11 -27.65
N GLY A 1151 65.54 18.02 -27.76
CA GLY A 1151 65.85 19.44 -28.07
C GLY A 1151 64.95 20.27 -29.03
N GLY A 1152 64.25 21.28 -28.50
CA GLY A 1152 64.20 22.65 -29.10
C GLY A 1152 62.92 23.19 -29.79
N TYR A 1153 62.31 24.21 -29.17
CA TYR A 1153 61.60 25.40 -29.75
C TYR A 1153 60.40 25.18 -30.74
N GLN A 1154 59.42 26.09 -30.95
CA GLN A 1154 59.22 27.50 -30.54
C GLN A 1154 57.70 27.90 -30.51
N GLN A 1155 57.43 29.14 -30.05
CA GLN A 1155 56.15 29.90 -29.96
C GLN A 1155 55.22 29.90 -31.23
N PRO A 1156 53.92 30.30 -31.18
CA PRO A 1156 53.39 31.34 -30.27
C PRO A 1156 52.01 31.17 -29.59
N TYR A 1157 51.81 32.01 -28.56
CA TYR A 1157 50.53 32.36 -27.92
C TYR A 1157 49.83 33.53 -28.66
N GLN A 1158 48.50 33.62 -28.56
CA GLN A 1158 47.78 34.91 -28.65
C GLN A 1158 46.63 34.93 -27.62
N ALA A 1159 46.26 36.12 -27.14
CA ALA A 1159 45.61 36.29 -25.84
C ALA A 1159 44.10 36.61 -25.89
N ASP A 1160 43.40 36.27 -24.81
CA ASP A 1160 42.01 36.62 -24.54
C ASP A 1160 41.96 37.67 -23.41
N PRO A 1161 41.34 38.86 -23.62
CA PRO A 1161 41.38 39.95 -22.64
C PRO A 1161 40.13 39.98 -21.75
N TYR A 1162 40.29 39.96 -20.42
CA TYR A 1162 39.60 40.84 -19.44
C TYR A 1162 40.09 40.56 -18.01
N GLN A 1163 40.86 41.49 -17.43
CA GLN A 1163 41.16 41.55 -15.99
C GLN A 1163 40.38 42.69 -15.33
N GLY A 1164 40.09 42.57 -14.02
CA GLY A 1164 39.59 43.70 -13.23
C GLY A 1164 38.88 43.29 -11.93
N GLY A 1165 39.65 43.04 -10.86
CA GLY A 1165 39.10 42.76 -9.53
C GLY A 1165 40.13 42.17 -8.57
N GLN A 1166 40.80 43.02 -7.78
CA GLN A 1166 41.73 42.57 -6.74
C GLN A 1166 40.96 42.16 -5.47
N TYR A 1167 41.54 41.23 -4.71
CA TYR A 1167 41.12 40.89 -3.34
C TYR A 1167 42.36 40.97 -2.45
N ASP A 1168 42.29 41.71 -1.35
CA ASP A 1168 43.43 42.00 -0.47
C ASP A 1168 43.30 41.19 0.85
N PRO A 1169 44.25 40.29 1.18
CA PRO A 1169 44.06 39.30 2.24
C PRO A 1169 44.57 39.70 3.64
N TYR A 1170 44.77 40.98 3.97
CA TYR A 1170 45.28 41.39 5.30
C TYR A 1170 44.55 42.58 5.97
N ALA A 1171 43.56 42.28 6.82
CA ALA A 1171 43.05 43.18 7.86
C ALA A 1171 42.58 42.37 9.08
N TYR A 1172 42.98 42.74 10.30
CA TYR A 1172 42.82 41.88 11.50
C TYR A 1172 42.50 42.68 12.77
N GLY A 1173 41.53 42.22 13.56
CA GLY A 1173 41.21 42.68 14.93
C GLY A 1173 40.29 43.92 15.03
N GLY A 1174 39.35 44.00 16.00
CA GLY A 1174 38.85 42.96 16.90
C GLY A 1174 38.01 43.46 18.09
N THR A 1175 37.18 42.56 18.68
CA THR A 1175 36.57 42.60 20.04
C THR A 1175 35.53 43.70 20.41
N PRO A 1176 34.63 43.50 21.42
CA PRO A 1176 34.00 42.25 21.91
C PRO A 1176 32.47 42.34 22.30
N TYR A 1177 31.83 41.16 22.43
CA TYR A 1177 30.68 40.76 23.30
C TYR A 1177 29.44 41.68 23.60
N ASP A 1178 28.25 41.20 23.17
CA ASP A 1178 26.97 40.88 23.88
C ASP A 1178 26.53 41.59 25.21
N PRO A 1179 25.22 41.59 25.62
CA PRO A 1179 24.00 41.01 24.99
C PRO A 1179 22.67 41.85 25.07
N ALA A 1180 21.57 41.25 24.59
CA ALA A 1180 20.17 41.35 25.10
C ALA A 1180 19.09 42.27 24.43
N TYR A 1181 17.83 41.94 24.78
CA TYR A 1181 16.52 42.26 24.17
C TYR A 1181 16.04 43.73 24.16
N GLY A 1182 15.17 44.05 23.17
CA GLY A 1182 14.16 45.13 23.21
C GLY A 1182 13.20 45.03 22.02
N GLN A 1183 11.98 44.51 22.18
CA GLN A 1183 10.71 45.26 22.37
C GLN A 1183 10.47 46.44 21.41
N GLY A 1184 9.35 46.38 20.68
CA GLY A 1184 8.95 47.38 19.68
C GLY A 1184 7.94 48.41 20.21
N TYR A 1185 7.99 49.60 19.63
CA TYR A 1185 7.05 50.71 19.88
C TYR A 1185 5.95 50.77 18.80
N ASP A 1186 4.82 51.39 19.11
CA ASP A 1186 3.79 51.74 18.14
C ASP A 1186 4.05 53.10 17.45
N ALA A 1187 3.25 53.41 16.43
CA ALA A 1187 3.53 54.48 15.46
C ALA A 1187 3.44 55.93 15.99
N ASN A 1188 3.21 56.14 17.29
CA ASN A 1188 3.26 57.46 17.94
C ASN A 1188 4.15 57.52 19.20
N GLY A 1189 4.94 56.46 19.47
CA GLY A 1189 6.13 56.56 20.31
C GLY A 1189 5.91 56.93 21.78
N ARG A 1190 5.10 56.14 22.51
CA ARG A 1190 5.08 56.18 23.99
C ARG A 1190 5.12 54.76 24.58
N PRO A 1191 5.97 54.49 25.58
CA PRO A 1191 5.99 53.21 26.29
C PRO A 1191 4.78 53.09 27.24
N TYR A 1192 4.45 51.85 27.60
CA TYR A 1192 3.49 51.56 28.68
C TYR A 1192 4.20 51.63 30.04
N ASP A 1193 3.64 52.38 30.98
CA ASP A 1193 4.06 52.42 32.38
C ASP A 1193 3.23 51.46 33.26
N ALA A 1194 3.75 51.18 34.46
CA ALA A 1194 3.45 49.96 35.21
C ALA A 1194 2.54 50.15 36.45
N GLN A 1195 2.60 49.15 37.34
CA GLN A 1195 2.03 49.05 38.70
C GLN A 1195 0.58 48.53 38.82
N GLY A 1196 0.32 47.91 39.96
CA GLY A 1196 -1.01 47.57 40.46
C GLY A 1196 -0.97 47.48 41.99
N GLN A 1197 -2.07 47.87 42.65
CA GLN A 1197 -2.32 47.64 44.08
C GLN A 1197 -3.84 47.68 44.36
N GLY A 1198 -4.25 47.02 45.44
CA GLY A 1198 -5.65 46.65 45.72
C GLY A 1198 -6.61 47.73 46.23
N TYR A 1199 -7.74 47.24 46.75
CA TYR A 1199 -8.95 47.95 47.20
C TYR A 1199 -9.79 48.59 46.06
N GLY A 1200 -11.12 48.65 46.15
CA GLY A 1200 -12.05 48.12 47.15
C GLY A 1200 -13.46 48.74 47.01
N THR A 1201 -14.48 48.12 47.64
CA THR A 1201 -15.93 48.49 47.56
C THR A 1201 -16.60 48.29 46.19
N GLY A 1202 -17.91 47.98 46.09
CA GLY A 1202 -18.87 47.56 47.11
C GLY A 1202 -20.34 47.75 46.66
N GLU A 1203 -21.23 46.81 47.02
CA GLU A 1203 -22.72 46.89 46.89
C GLU A 1203 -23.26 46.99 45.44
N GLN A 1204 -24.49 46.59 45.04
CA GLN A 1204 -25.63 45.76 45.52
C GLN A 1204 -26.25 45.18 44.20
N GLY A 1205 -26.95 44.05 44.08
CA GLY A 1205 -27.47 43.06 45.03
C GLY A 1205 -28.93 42.69 44.66
N TYR A 1206 -29.26 41.41 44.37
CA TYR A 1206 -30.62 40.84 44.44
C TYR A 1206 -30.65 39.31 44.26
N ASP A 1207 -31.40 38.62 45.11
CA ASP A 1207 -31.85 37.21 45.04
C ASP A 1207 -33.20 37.17 45.81
N PRO A 1208 -34.20 36.37 45.40
CA PRO A 1208 -34.57 35.26 46.29
C PRO A 1208 -35.13 33.98 45.61
N ALA A 1209 -34.44 32.86 45.85
CA ALA A 1209 -34.92 31.63 46.51
C ALA A 1209 -36.27 30.96 46.11
N TYR A 1210 -36.27 29.62 45.94
CA TYR A 1210 -36.64 28.61 46.99
C TYR A 1210 -36.82 27.17 46.40
N ASP A 1211 -36.62 26.14 47.23
CA ASP A 1211 -36.73 24.68 46.97
C ASP A 1211 -38.17 24.17 47.33
N PRO A 1212 -38.54 22.88 47.58
CA PRO A 1212 -37.98 21.58 47.20
C PRO A 1212 -38.97 20.54 46.62
N THR A 1213 -38.49 19.58 45.81
CA THR A 1213 -39.11 18.23 45.67
C THR A 1213 -38.10 17.10 45.38
N GLN A 1214 -37.78 16.33 46.43
CA GLN A 1214 -37.11 15.01 46.39
C GLN A 1214 -38.16 13.86 46.32
N PRO A 1215 -37.84 12.53 46.25
CA PRO A 1215 -36.65 11.84 46.78
C PRO A 1215 -36.10 10.70 45.82
N PRO A 1216 -35.38 9.60 46.24
CA PRO A 1216 -34.19 9.06 45.53
C PRO A 1216 -34.45 7.58 45.09
N PRO A 1217 -33.68 6.46 45.35
CA PRO A 1217 -32.28 6.22 45.81
C PRO A 1217 -31.50 5.05 45.12
N HIS A 1218 -30.29 4.76 45.64
CA HIS A 1218 -29.37 3.62 45.37
C HIS A 1218 -28.56 3.66 44.05
N GLY A 1219 -27.30 3.21 43.96
CA GLY A 1219 -26.37 2.54 44.90
C GLY A 1219 -25.54 1.46 44.15
N THR A 1220 -24.29 1.08 44.47
CA THR A 1220 -23.33 1.40 45.56
C THR A 1220 -21.88 1.14 45.09
N ASP A 1221 -20.88 1.71 45.77
CA ASP A 1221 -19.45 1.58 45.46
C ASP A 1221 -18.81 0.22 45.83
N SER A 1222 -17.59 -0.01 45.34
CA SER A 1222 -16.63 -0.96 45.94
C SER A 1222 -15.16 -0.60 45.61
N GLU A 1223 -14.56 0.26 46.42
CA GLU A 1223 -13.12 0.55 46.39
C GLU A 1223 -12.28 -0.59 47.00
N ARG A 1224 -10.95 -0.53 46.82
CA ARG A 1224 -9.98 -1.44 47.45
C ARG A 1224 -9.39 -0.85 48.75
N PRO A 1225 -8.96 -1.69 49.70
CA PRO A 1225 -8.49 -1.23 51.01
C PRO A 1225 -6.96 -1.00 51.09
N ASP A 1226 -6.27 -0.78 49.98
CA ASP A 1226 -4.79 -0.66 49.90
C ASP A 1226 -4.26 0.76 49.54
N GLY A 1227 -5.13 1.74 49.31
CA GLY A 1227 -4.83 3.15 49.61
C GLY A 1227 -3.84 3.91 48.72
N SER A 1228 -3.65 3.52 47.46
CA SER A 1228 -2.88 4.29 46.46
C SER A 1228 -3.79 4.92 45.40
N GLN A 1229 -3.79 6.26 45.30
CA GLN A 1229 -4.37 6.98 44.15
C GLN A 1229 -3.39 7.03 42.97
N GLN A 1230 -3.90 7.42 41.79
CA GLN A 1230 -3.16 7.51 40.53
C GLN A 1230 -2.39 8.83 40.40
#